data_AF-L8HRY0-F1
#
_entry.id   AF-L8HRY0-F1
#
_cell.length_a   1.000
_cell.length_b   1.000
_cell.length_c   1.000
_cell.angle_alpha   90.00
_cell.angle_beta   90.00
_cell.angle_gamma   90.00
#
_symmetry.space_group_name_H-M   'P 1'
#
loop_
_entity.id
_entity.type
_entity.pdbx_description
1 polymer ?
#
loop_
_entity_poly.entity_id
_entity_poly.type
_entity_poly.pdbx_seq_one_letter_code
_entity_poly.pdbx_strand_id
1 'polypeptide(L)'
;MWPPLPPPRPGMSEETRQSKLAAAKKKLREYQQKNSPGVPAGAKKKRKIKNGSSPETTTSGDCPSPEDAPKDRAAPVTPSADDTVSPGGVPSPSASPPRVTSMASTQNHDADNGSGPIDESTSFSSTEGLRQLSQQLNGLVSESSSYINGEGLASPANIKNLESRYQELSVALDSSNLTNKQLSSKIEELKQENQETLDQLEKEKKEFEQKLAKEQGALREQLQVHIQTIGILVSEKTELQTALAHTQQAARQKAGESEDLANRLQSSRQRVGELERTLSAVSTQQKQADRYNKELTRERDALKLELYKNNKNNEDLKQHNSELEEKLRLLVIEKSAMKLGIEELQKKLEMSELLLQQFSSQPAPDSSQQLQQALEERAQLETHMEQLKDSLRQLQAERDQYVTNLKEENAIWQQKMQQVLEQVSKLKEEKERSVCQAQELETSLAELRNQIAAPPPQEPPAGPSEAEQRLQAETERLQKELESLAGQLQAQVKDNESLSHLNQEQEQRLLELEREAECWGEQAEERKQILETMQSDRTTISRALSQNRELKEQLAELQNGFVRLSNENMEVTSALQSEQHIKKELAKKLGQLQEKLGELKETVEVKGQEVQDLQQQRDEYLNHLQYYVAAYQLHMAACQQLASDKEALHKQVLLQTQLMDRLQHEEVQGKVAMEAARQELQETQERLEAANQQNQQLQAQLTLMAVPGEGDGLESEEQDEEAPRPKLSVPEELESREALVEFFHSALASAEDEQARLRRQLKEQKLHCQRLCHLAATAQDGVEKEAPAPRTGGDSVPAEAHQALQVAMDKLQGRFTELMQEKVDLKERVEELEHRCIQLSGETDTIGEYIALYQSQRAVLKARHQEKEEYISRLAQDKEEMKVKLLELQELVLCLVGERNEWYGKFLAAQNPAGEPTTAPHTCQEPSTADSEGGLQEVSLADTVEPQQGTLPGQTTPENPTAQQIMQLLREIQNPQEHPGLGSNPCIPFFYRADDNDEVKIMVI
;
A
#
# COMPACT_ATOMS: atom_id res chain seq x y z
N MET A 1 -24.61 -35.59 -66.00
CA MET A 1 -24.20 -34.19 -65.75
C MET A 1 -24.95 -33.66 -64.54
N TRP A 2 -24.25 -33.36 -63.45
CA TRP A 2 -24.75 -32.57 -62.32
C TRP A 2 -23.77 -31.38 -62.12
N PRO A 3 -24.19 -30.24 -61.53
CA PRO A 3 -23.37 -29.02 -61.51
C PRO A 3 -22.16 -29.10 -60.56
N PRO A 4 -21.09 -28.33 -60.80
CA PRO A 4 -20.03 -28.13 -59.82
C PRO A 4 -20.57 -27.43 -58.55
N LEU A 5 -20.06 -27.83 -57.38
CA LEU A 5 -20.34 -27.13 -56.11
C LEU A 5 -19.69 -25.74 -56.11
N PRO A 6 -20.33 -24.72 -55.51
CA PRO A 6 -19.75 -23.39 -55.40
C PRO A 6 -18.54 -23.37 -54.45
N PRO A 7 -17.57 -22.45 -54.65
CA PRO A 7 -16.39 -22.38 -53.80
C PRO A 7 -16.73 -21.98 -52.35
N PRO A 8 -15.88 -22.35 -51.37
CA PRO A 8 -16.07 -21.93 -49.98
C PRO A 8 -16.02 -20.40 -49.88
N ARG A 9 -16.93 -19.82 -49.09
CA ARG A 9 -16.97 -18.37 -48.86
C ARG A 9 -15.70 -17.90 -48.15
N PRO A 10 -15.16 -16.71 -48.45
CA PRO A 10 -14.03 -16.14 -47.73
C PRO A 10 -14.30 -16.11 -46.21
N GLY A 11 -13.33 -16.61 -45.42
CA GLY A 11 -13.39 -16.50 -43.97
C GLY A 11 -13.38 -15.03 -43.55
N MET A 12 -14.23 -14.67 -42.57
CA MET A 12 -14.18 -13.33 -41.99
C MET A 12 -12.84 -13.14 -41.26
N SER A 13 -12.20 -11.99 -41.44
CA SER A 13 -10.93 -11.68 -40.74
C SER A 13 -11.10 -11.76 -39.21
N GLU A 14 -9.99 -12.04 -38.52
CA GLU A 14 -9.94 -12.11 -37.05
C GLU A 14 -10.50 -10.83 -36.41
N GLU A 15 -10.13 -9.65 -36.90
CA GLU A 15 -10.72 -8.36 -36.49
C GLU A 15 -12.23 -8.28 -36.72
N THR A 16 -12.73 -8.75 -37.86
CA THR A 16 -14.18 -8.78 -38.13
C THR A 16 -14.90 -9.72 -37.16
N ARG A 17 -14.27 -10.84 -36.79
CA ARG A 17 -14.77 -11.78 -35.79
C ARG A 17 -14.79 -11.14 -34.40
N GLN A 18 -13.67 -10.55 -33.96
CA GLN A 18 -13.54 -9.89 -32.66
C GLN A 18 -14.49 -8.69 -32.52
N SER A 19 -14.58 -7.83 -33.55
CA SER A 19 -15.51 -6.68 -33.58
C SER A 19 -16.98 -7.11 -33.46
N LYS A 20 -17.39 -8.14 -34.21
CA LYS A 20 -18.75 -8.72 -34.08
C LYS A 20 -18.99 -9.36 -32.72
N LEU A 21 -17.98 -10.00 -32.13
CA LEU A 21 -18.06 -10.61 -30.80
C LEU A 21 -18.12 -9.56 -29.68
N ALA A 22 -17.40 -8.44 -29.82
CA ALA A 22 -17.51 -7.27 -28.95
C ALA A 22 -18.89 -6.59 -29.06
N ALA A 23 -19.41 -6.42 -30.28
CA ALA A 23 -20.77 -5.92 -30.51
C ALA A 23 -21.85 -6.85 -29.92
N ALA A 24 -21.67 -8.17 -30.03
CA ALA A 24 -22.54 -9.16 -29.39
C ALA A 24 -22.47 -9.09 -27.86
N LYS A 25 -21.26 -9.00 -27.27
CA LYS A 25 -21.06 -8.80 -25.82
C LYS A 25 -21.70 -7.48 -25.34
N LYS A 26 -21.62 -6.40 -26.11
CA LYS A 26 -22.30 -5.13 -25.81
C LYS A 26 -23.82 -5.29 -25.82
N LYS A 27 -24.40 -5.88 -26.87
CA LYS A 27 -25.85 -6.16 -26.93
C LYS A 27 -26.32 -7.10 -25.83
N LEU A 28 -25.51 -8.10 -25.43
CA LEU A 28 -25.83 -8.99 -24.32
C LEU A 28 -25.86 -8.24 -22.99
N ARG A 29 -24.90 -7.34 -22.71
CA ARG A 29 -24.94 -6.45 -21.54
C ARG A 29 -26.15 -5.52 -21.57
N GLU A 30 -26.46 -4.91 -22.71
CA GLU A 30 -27.65 -4.06 -22.89
C GLU A 30 -28.97 -4.83 -22.68
N TYR A 31 -29.01 -6.11 -23.03
CA TYR A 31 -30.17 -6.99 -22.81
C TYR A 31 -30.29 -7.41 -21.34
N GLN A 32 -29.20 -7.83 -20.71
CA GLN A 32 -29.15 -8.15 -19.27
C GLN A 32 -29.55 -6.93 -18.43
N GLN A 33 -29.03 -5.74 -18.76
CA GLN A 33 -29.33 -4.49 -18.07
C GLN A 33 -30.78 -3.99 -18.28
N LYS A 34 -31.49 -4.48 -19.31
CA LYS A 34 -32.92 -4.21 -19.54
C LYS A 34 -33.85 -5.22 -18.87
N ASN A 35 -33.39 -6.45 -18.65
CA ASN A 35 -34.23 -7.57 -18.19
C ASN A 35 -33.91 -8.04 -16.76
N SER A 36 -33.09 -7.32 -15.97
CA SER A 36 -32.91 -7.60 -14.54
C SER A 36 -34.11 -7.10 -13.71
N PRO A 37 -34.83 -7.98 -12.99
CA PRO A 37 -35.95 -7.56 -12.14
C PRO A 37 -35.44 -6.90 -10.85
N GLY A 38 -35.60 -5.58 -10.73
CA GLY A 38 -35.27 -4.81 -9.53
C GLY A 38 -36.45 -4.68 -8.57
N VAL A 39 -36.25 -5.07 -7.31
CA VAL A 39 -37.18 -4.86 -6.18
C VAL A 39 -36.44 -4.03 -5.10
N PRO A 40 -37.11 -3.11 -4.37
CA PRO A 40 -36.48 -1.88 -3.87
C PRO A 40 -36.03 -2.01 -2.38
N ALA A 41 -35.55 -0.98 -1.65
CA ALA A 41 -35.60 0.47 -1.86
C ALA A 41 -34.42 1.23 -1.21
N GLY A 42 -34.27 2.52 -1.54
CA GLY A 42 -33.28 3.42 -0.90
C GLY A 42 -33.25 4.80 -1.55
N ALA A 43 -34.18 5.69 -1.19
CA ALA A 43 -34.36 6.96 -1.89
C ALA A 43 -33.32 8.04 -1.52
N LYS A 44 -32.85 8.82 -2.50
CA LYS A 44 -32.39 10.21 -2.32
C LYS A 44 -32.77 11.05 -3.55
N LYS A 45 -33.33 12.25 -3.31
CA LYS A 45 -33.91 13.14 -4.35
C LYS A 45 -32.88 14.18 -4.83
N LYS A 46 -33.02 14.57 -6.11
CA LYS A 46 -32.65 15.89 -6.69
C LYS A 46 -31.24 16.46 -6.39
N ARG A 47 -30.45 16.61 -7.45
CA ARG A 47 -30.13 17.98 -7.95
C ARG A 47 -30.06 17.96 -9.48
N LYS A 48 -30.33 19.11 -10.10
CA LYS A 48 -30.61 19.27 -11.54
C LYS A 48 -29.84 20.48 -12.04
N ILE A 49 -28.94 20.28 -13.00
CA ILE A 49 -28.31 21.36 -13.77
C ILE A 49 -28.66 21.09 -15.23
N LYS A 50 -29.32 22.05 -15.88
CA LYS A 50 -29.66 22.02 -17.31
C LYS A 50 -29.32 23.40 -17.87
N ASN A 51 -28.16 23.53 -18.50
CA ASN A 51 -27.94 24.64 -19.42
C ASN A 51 -28.80 24.38 -20.66
N GLY A 52 -29.40 25.43 -21.20
CA GLY A 52 -30.36 25.33 -22.30
C GLY A 52 -29.76 25.69 -23.66
N SER A 53 -30.40 25.19 -24.70
CA SER A 53 -30.57 25.93 -25.96
C SER A 53 -32.06 26.01 -26.24
N SER A 54 -32.51 27.20 -26.61
CA SER A 54 -33.89 27.55 -27.01
C SER A 54 -33.96 27.62 -28.54
N PRO A 55 -35.12 27.92 -29.17
CA PRO A 55 -36.51 28.07 -28.66
C PRO A 55 -37.36 26.83 -29.07
N GLU A 56 -38.70 26.77 -29.12
CA GLU A 56 -39.86 27.69 -29.01
C GLU A 56 -40.99 27.00 -28.17
N THR A 57 -42.31 27.30 -28.18
CA THR A 57 -43.20 28.30 -28.83
C THR A 57 -44.42 28.63 -27.91
N THR A 58 -45.10 29.75 -28.18
CA THR A 58 -46.52 30.14 -27.90
C THR A 58 -47.38 29.52 -26.77
N THR A 59 -48.08 30.44 -26.06
CA THR A 59 -49.41 30.32 -25.38
C THR A 59 -49.56 29.32 -24.22
N SER A 60 -49.84 29.69 -22.96
CA SER A 60 -50.97 30.47 -22.36
C SER A 60 -52.32 29.71 -22.34
N GLY A 61 -53.06 29.63 -21.22
CA GLY A 61 -52.80 30.12 -19.86
C GLY A 61 -53.97 29.87 -18.89
N ASP A 62 -53.74 30.21 -17.61
CA ASP A 62 -54.70 30.46 -16.51
C ASP A 62 -55.65 29.36 -15.95
N CYS A 63 -56.20 29.72 -14.78
CA CYS A 63 -56.99 28.93 -13.78
C CYS A 63 -58.53 29.16 -13.99
N PRO A 64 -59.50 28.70 -13.15
CA PRO A 64 -59.42 28.20 -11.76
C PRO A 64 -60.41 27.05 -11.35
N SER A 65 -60.60 26.88 -10.03
CA SER A 65 -61.54 26.01 -9.28
C SER A 65 -63.00 26.57 -9.26
N PRO A 66 -64.01 26.12 -8.45
CA PRO A 66 -64.07 25.07 -7.38
C PRO A 66 -65.39 24.20 -7.39
N GLU A 67 -65.87 23.77 -6.19
CA GLU A 67 -67.24 23.30 -5.78
C GLU A 67 -67.64 21.79 -5.79
N ASP A 68 -67.57 21.20 -4.58
CA ASP A 68 -68.62 20.49 -3.79
C ASP A 68 -69.62 19.43 -4.34
N ALA A 69 -69.53 18.23 -3.73
CA ALA A 69 -70.62 17.42 -3.12
C ALA A 69 -71.66 16.72 -4.06
N PRO A 70 -72.59 15.83 -3.57
CA PRO A 70 -72.83 15.38 -2.18
C PRO A 70 -73.10 13.86 -1.95
N LYS A 71 -73.01 13.42 -0.66
CA LYS A 71 -73.91 12.51 0.11
C LYS A 71 -74.25 11.06 -0.38
N ASP A 72 -74.52 10.06 0.48
CA ASP A 72 -74.63 10.00 1.96
C ASP A 72 -74.43 8.56 2.54
N ARG A 73 -74.37 8.49 3.88
CA ARG A 73 -74.88 7.42 4.79
C ARG A 73 -73.92 6.39 5.44
N ALA A 74 -73.84 6.54 6.77
CA ALA A 74 -73.53 5.55 7.83
C ALA A 74 -72.07 5.12 8.10
N ALA A 75 -71.80 4.90 9.39
CA ALA A 75 -70.55 4.52 10.06
C ALA A 75 -70.93 3.51 11.20
N PRO A 76 -70.03 3.00 12.08
CA PRO A 76 -68.59 3.27 12.27
C PRO A 76 -67.71 2.01 12.46
N VAL A 77 -66.42 2.17 12.83
CA VAL A 77 -65.74 1.58 14.04
C VAL A 77 -64.20 1.68 14.00
N THR A 78 -63.60 2.11 15.14
CA THR A 78 -62.18 2.12 15.58
C THR A 78 -61.09 2.98 14.87
N PRO A 79 -60.10 3.57 15.61
CA PRO A 79 -59.14 4.54 15.05
C PRO A 79 -57.62 4.37 15.40
N SER A 80 -56.80 5.18 14.71
CA SER A 80 -55.59 5.92 15.18
C SER A 80 -54.45 5.26 15.99
N ALA A 81 -53.21 5.47 15.52
CA ALA A 81 -52.26 6.39 16.16
C ALA A 81 -51.11 6.81 15.20
N ASP A 82 -50.67 8.06 15.27
CA ASP A 82 -49.43 8.60 14.68
C ASP A 82 -48.30 8.62 15.74
N ASP A 83 -47.04 8.93 15.36
CA ASP A 83 -46.38 10.18 15.83
C ASP A 83 -44.97 10.42 15.24
N THR A 84 -44.46 11.66 15.31
CA THR A 84 -43.06 12.01 14.95
C THR A 84 -42.54 13.34 15.58
N VAL A 85 -41.65 13.23 16.56
CA VAL A 85 -40.51 14.15 16.91
C VAL A 85 -40.78 15.61 17.38
N SER A 86 -40.48 15.90 18.66
CA SER A 86 -39.48 16.88 19.24
C SER A 86 -39.38 18.36 18.72
N PRO A 87 -38.55 19.31 19.27
CA PRO A 87 -37.61 19.27 20.43
C PRO A 87 -37.53 20.53 21.37
N GLY A 88 -36.78 20.41 22.49
CA GLY A 88 -35.88 21.46 23.01
C GLY A 88 -36.36 22.44 24.12
N GLY A 89 -35.54 22.68 25.16
CA GLY A 89 -35.74 23.74 26.17
C GLY A 89 -35.29 23.38 27.60
N VAL A 90 -34.84 24.36 28.41
CA VAL A 90 -34.22 24.28 29.76
C VAL A 90 -34.54 25.63 30.47
N PRO A 91 -34.85 25.76 31.79
CA PRO A 91 -34.20 25.14 32.97
C PRO A 91 -35.14 24.76 34.16
N SER A 92 -34.56 24.69 35.37
CA SER A 92 -35.16 24.60 36.73
C SER A 92 -36.16 25.76 37.06
N PRO A 93 -36.98 25.71 38.15
CA PRO A 93 -36.83 24.91 39.38
C PRO A 93 -38.11 24.32 40.06
N SER A 94 -37.88 23.58 41.15
CA SER A 94 -38.71 23.42 42.38
C SER A 94 -40.19 22.96 42.36
N ALA A 95 -40.49 22.08 43.31
CA ALA A 95 -41.79 21.87 43.98
C ALA A 95 -42.98 21.21 43.22
N SER A 96 -43.21 19.93 43.55
CA SER A 96 -44.50 19.24 43.77
C SER A 96 -45.71 19.48 42.85
N PRO A 97 -46.21 18.40 42.21
CA PRO A 97 -47.65 18.09 42.27
C PRO A 97 -47.98 16.76 43.00
N PRO A 98 -49.25 16.52 43.42
CA PRO A 98 -49.64 15.38 44.25
C PRO A 98 -50.58 14.36 43.57
N ARG A 99 -50.75 13.18 44.23
CA ARG A 99 -51.92 12.26 44.13
C ARG A 99 -52.08 11.53 42.76
N VAL A 100 -52.68 10.34 42.64
CA VAL A 100 -53.57 9.53 43.52
C VAL A 100 -53.24 8.02 43.43
N THR A 101 -53.62 7.22 44.43
CA THR A 101 -53.79 5.74 44.41
C THR A 101 -52.60 4.86 44.00
N SER A 102 -51.84 4.43 45.01
CA SER A 102 -51.26 3.07 45.04
C SER A 102 -52.31 2.08 45.60
N MET A 103 -52.22 0.80 45.21
CA MET A 103 -53.04 -0.28 45.76
C MET A 103 -52.23 -1.14 46.74
N ALA A 104 -52.78 -1.31 47.95
CA ALA A 104 -52.48 -2.33 48.95
C ALA A 104 -51.05 -2.95 48.97
N SER A 105 -50.28 -2.62 50.00
CA SER A 105 -49.25 -3.51 50.53
C SER A 105 -49.40 -3.63 52.05
N THR A 106 -49.02 -4.80 52.56
CA THR A 106 -49.20 -5.28 53.94
C THR A 106 -48.69 -4.29 54.98
N GLN A 107 -49.56 -3.94 55.93
CA GLN A 107 -49.19 -3.26 57.16
C GLN A 107 -48.59 -4.27 58.14
N ASN A 108 -47.35 -4.04 58.58
CA ASN A 108 -46.78 -4.52 59.85
C ASN A 108 -45.46 -3.77 60.11
N HIS A 109 -45.41 -3.01 61.20
CA HIS A 109 -44.19 -2.49 61.80
C HIS A 109 -44.07 -3.11 63.18
N ASP A 110 -42.92 -3.72 63.48
CA ASP A 110 -42.55 -4.17 64.82
C ASP A 110 -41.81 -3.08 65.60
N ALA A 111 -41.66 -3.33 66.91
CA ALA A 111 -41.15 -2.45 67.97
C ALA A 111 -42.14 -1.37 68.46
N ASP A 112 -42.24 -1.08 69.76
CA ASP A 112 -41.26 -1.33 70.83
C ASP A 112 -41.82 -2.07 72.08
N ASN A 113 -40.92 -2.37 73.01
CA ASN A 113 -41.01 -3.24 74.18
C ASN A 113 -41.44 -2.50 75.46
N GLY A 114 -42.08 -3.19 76.43
CA GLY A 114 -42.15 -2.67 77.81
C GLY A 114 -43.31 -3.12 78.72
N SER A 115 -42.95 -3.68 79.88
CA SER A 115 -43.65 -3.67 81.18
C SER A 115 -45.11 -4.13 81.30
N GLY A 116 -45.34 -5.14 82.16
CA GLY A 116 -46.52 -5.21 83.04
C GLY A 116 -46.26 -4.48 84.37
N PRO A 117 -47.31 -3.97 85.04
CA PRO A 117 -47.80 -4.56 86.32
C PRO A 117 -49.23 -5.12 86.14
N ILE A 118 -49.69 -6.18 86.83
CA ILE A 118 -49.99 -6.35 88.27
C ILE A 118 -51.27 -5.63 88.75
N ASP A 119 -52.20 -6.48 89.22
CA ASP A 119 -53.32 -6.31 90.16
C ASP A 119 -54.69 -5.67 89.80
N GLU A 120 -55.69 -6.29 90.45
CA GLU A 120 -56.96 -5.75 91.02
C GLU A 120 -57.89 -4.87 90.14
N SER A 121 -59.23 -5.08 90.06
CA SER A 121 -60.13 -5.79 90.99
C SER A 121 -61.53 -6.12 90.40
N THR A 122 -62.09 -7.27 90.79
CA THR A 122 -63.51 -7.55 91.13
C THR A 122 -64.70 -7.19 90.20
N SER A 123 -65.51 -8.20 89.85
CA SER A 123 -67.01 -8.19 89.89
C SER A 123 -67.59 -9.56 89.45
N PHE A 124 -67.56 -10.59 90.30
CA PHE A 124 -68.61 -10.95 91.28
C PHE A 124 -70.07 -11.02 90.75
N SER A 125 -70.58 -12.25 90.61
CA SER A 125 -71.94 -12.68 90.99
C SER A 125 -72.09 -14.19 90.70
N SER A 126 -71.89 -15.15 91.61
CA SER A 126 -71.75 -15.11 93.09
C SER A 126 -73.03 -14.88 93.90
N THR A 127 -74.23 -15.06 93.32
CA THR A 127 -75.51 -15.00 94.05
C THR A 127 -76.32 -16.30 94.07
N GLU A 128 -76.26 -17.15 93.03
CA GLU A 128 -77.10 -18.36 92.95
C GLU A 128 -76.65 -19.44 93.95
N GLY A 129 -75.36 -19.75 94.00
CA GLY A 129 -74.81 -20.75 94.95
C GLY A 129 -74.98 -20.35 96.42
N LEU A 130 -74.91 -19.04 96.73
CA LEU A 130 -75.21 -18.53 98.07
C LEU A 130 -76.70 -18.63 98.42
N ARG A 131 -77.61 -18.54 97.44
CA ARG A 131 -79.05 -18.79 97.62
C ARG A 131 -79.33 -20.27 97.92
N GLN A 132 -78.65 -21.20 97.23
CA GLN A 132 -78.76 -22.64 97.54
C GLN A 132 -78.18 -23.00 98.91
N LEU A 133 -76.99 -22.51 99.27
CA LEU A 133 -76.41 -22.74 100.60
C LEU A 133 -77.24 -22.11 101.72
N SER A 134 -77.86 -20.95 101.49
CA SER A 134 -78.81 -20.32 102.42
C SER A 134 -80.04 -21.20 102.68
N GLN A 135 -80.58 -21.85 101.64
CA GLN A 135 -81.69 -22.80 101.78
C GLN A 135 -81.29 -24.08 102.52
N GLN A 136 -80.06 -24.57 102.36
CA GLN A 136 -79.57 -25.76 103.06
C GLN A 136 -79.20 -25.47 104.53
N LEU A 137 -78.63 -24.30 104.84
CA LEU A 137 -78.34 -23.89 106.22
C LEU A 137 -79.61 -23.71 107.07
N ASN A 138 -80.69 -23.17 106.50
CA ASN A 138 -81.99 -23.09 107.19
C ASN A 138 -82.62 -24.47 107.50
N GLY A 139 -82.16 -25.55 106.86
CA GLY A 139 -82.59 -26.92 107.16
C GLY A 139 -81.89 -27.57 108.37
N LEU A 140 -80.72 -27.07 108.77
CA LEU A 140 -79.82 -27.73 109.74
C LEU A 140 -79.68 -26.99 111.08
N VAL A 141 -80.40 -25.88 111.28
CA VAL A 141 -80.45 -25.14 112.56
C VAL A 141 -81.60 -25.61 113.48
N SER A 142 -82.48 -26.48 112.99
CA SER A 142 -83.68 -26.95 113.71
C SER A 142 -83.43 -28.06 114.74
N GLU A 143 -82.28 -28.76 114.71
CA GLU A 143 -82.04 -29.94 115.55
C GLU A 143 -80.66 -29.93 116.23
N SER A 144 -80.53 -29.22 117.37
CA SER A 144 -79.61 -29.60 118.47
C SER A 144 -79.78 -28.70 119.71
N SER A 145 -80.50 -29.18 120.73
CA SER A 145 -80.30 -28.70 122.10
C SER A 145 -80.60 -29.75 123.17
N SER A 146 -79.60 -29.95 124.04
CA SER A 146 -79.68 -30.41 125.44
C SER A 146 -80.70 -31.50 125.84
N TYR A 147 -80.15 -32.69 126.04
CA TYR A 147 -80.50 -33.62 127.13
C TYR A 147 -81.00 -32.94 128.41
N ILE A 148 -81.98 -33.57 129.06
CA ILE A 148 -82.26 -33.47 130.51
C ILE A 148 -82.34 -34.91 131.07
N ASN A 149 -82.08 -35.06 132.38
CA ASN A 149 -82.22 -36.27 133.20
C ASN A 149 -83.44 -37.15 132.82
N GLY A 150 -83.42 -38.47 132.99
CA GLY A 150 -82.62 -39.29 133.92
C GLY A 150 -83.57 -40.03 134.87
N GLU A 151 -83.23 -41.25 135.27
CA GLU A 151 -84.20 -42.31 135.67
C GLU A 151 -85.09 -42.78 134.49
N GLY A 152 -85.58 -44.03 134.42
CA GLY A 152 -85.32 -45.20 135.25
C GLY A 152 -86.11 -46.44 134.75
N LEU A 153 -85.60 -47.65 135.03
CA LEU A 153 -86.14 -48.96 134.60
C LEU A 153 -85.95 -49.31 133.10
N ALA A 154 -85.99 -50.62 132.79
CA ALA A 154 -85.34 -51.20 131.61
C ALA A 154 -86.30 -51.87 130.60
N SER A 155 -85.88 -51.89 129.33
CA SER A 155 -86.47 -52.74 128.27
C SER A 155 -85.41 -53.10 127.22
N PRO A 156 -85.35 -54.34 126.68
CA PRO A 156 -84.31 -54.77 125.73
C PRO A 156 -84.32 -54.05 124.35
N ALA A 157 -85.35 -53.24 124.05
CA ALA A 157 -85.54 -52.66 122.72
C ALA A 157 -84.50 -51.59 122.32
N ASN A 158 -83.96 -50.82 123.29
CA ASN A 158 -83.12 -49.66 122.97
C ASN A 158 -81.73 -50.01 122.41
N ILE A 159 -81.16 -51.16 122.77
CA ILE A 159 -79.84 -51.58 122.26
C ILE A 159 -79.91 -51.83 120.75
N LYS A 160 -80.96 -52.52 120.28
CA LYS A 160 -81.14 -52.81 118.84
C LYS A 160 -81.35 -51.55 118.00
N ASN A 161 -82.08 -50.54 118.50
CA ASN A 161 -82.24 -49.28 117.76
C ASN A 161 -80.92 -48.51 117.60
N LEU A 162 -80.03 -48.58 118.60
CA LEU A 162 -78.70 -47.96 118.51
C LEU A 162 -77.79 -48.76 117.55
N GLU A 163 -77.83 -50.08 117.63
CA GLU A 163 -77.13 -51.01 116.75
C GLU A 163 -77.55 -50.83 115.27
N SER A 164 -78.86 -50.77 114.99
CA SER A 164 -79.39 -50.46 113.65
C SER A 164 -78.95 -49.09 113.14
N ARG A 165 -78.93 -48.05 113.99
CA ARG A 165 -78.43 -46.72 113.58
C ARG A 165 -76.93 -46.72 113.26
N TYR A 166 -76.11 -47.47 113.99
CA TYR A 166 -74.70 -47.63 113.64
C TYR A 166 -74.52 -48.45 112.35
N GLN A 167 -75.35 -49.47 112.12
CA GLN A 167 -75.36 -50.25 110.88
C GLN A 167 -75.75 -49.38 109.67
N GLU A 168 -76.80 -48.56 109.79
CA GLU A 168 -77.26 -47.59 108.79
C GLU A 168 -76.19 -46.53 108.52
N LEU A 169 -75.56 -45.99 109.57
CA LEU A 169 -74.49 -45.00 109.44
C LEU A 169 -73.24 -45.61 108.77
N SER A 170 -72.90 -46.87 109.05
CA SER A 170 -71.84 -47.57 108.32
C SER A 170 -72.19 -47.73 106.85
N VAL A 171 -73.39 -48.22 106.52
CA VAL A 171 -73.82 -48.39 105.11
C VAL A 171 -73.88 -47.05 104.37
N ALA A 172 -74.30 -45.95 105.04
CA ALA A 172 -74.26 -44.61 104.48
C ALA A 172 -72.81 -44.10 104.28
N LEU A 173 -71.90 -44.39 105.22
CA LEU A 173 -70.48 -44.06 105.11
C LEU A 173 -69.79 -44.89 104.02
N ASP A 174 -70.09 -46.18 103.89
CA ASP A 174 -69.56 -47.08 102.85
C ASP A 174 -70.09 -46.71 101.46
N SER A 175 -71.36 -46.31 101.37
CA SER A 175 -71.95 -45.72 100.16
C SER A 175 -71.27 -44.40 99.80
N SER A 176 -71.06 -43.50 100.76
CA SER A 176 -70.32 -42.25 100.59
C SER A 176 -68.85 -42.49 100.19
N ASN A 177 -68.20 -43.50 100.75
CA ASN A 177 -66.85 -43.91 100.37
C ASN A 177 -66.82 -44.49 98.94
N LEU A 178 -67.85 -45.20 98.51
CA LEU A 178 -67.97 -45.72 97.15
C LEU A 178 -68.21 -44.60 96.14
N THR A 179 -69.11 -43.65 96.41
CA THR A 179 -69.35 -42.49 95.53
C THR A 179 -68.14 -41.57 95.49
N ASN A 180 -67.46 -41.32 96.62
CA ASN A 180 -66.19 -40.56 96.62
C ASN A 180 -65.08 -41.26 95.82
N LYS A 181 -65.00 -42.61 95.84
CA LYS A 181 -64.08 -43.36 94.97
C LYS A 181 -64.45 -43.25 93.49
N GLN A 182 -65.74 -43.33 93.15
CA GLN A 182 -66.23 -43.15 91.78
C GLN A 182 -65.96 -41.73 91.26
N LEU A 183 -66.23 -40.70 92.07
CA LEU A 183 -65.91 -39.31 91.76
C LEU A 183 -64.40 -39.09 91.64
N SER A 184 -63.58 -39.68 92.52
CA SER A 184 -62.12 -39.60 92.42
C SER A 184 -61.60 -40.24 91.13
N SER A 185 -62.15 -41.40 90.74
CA SER A 185 -61.80 -42.07 89.48
C SER A 185 -62.21 -41.22 88.28
N LYS A 186 -63.43 -40.65 88.27
CA LYS A 186 -63.90 -39.77 87.20
C LYS A 186 -63.12 -38.45 87.13
N ILE A 187 -62.64 -37.92 88.26
CA ILE A 187 -61.73 -36.77 88.31
C ILE A 187 -60.37 -37.15 87.69
N GLU A 188 -59.81 -38.32 87.99
CA GLU A 188 -58.53 -38.74 87.42
C GLU A 188 -58.64 -39.06 85.92
N GLU A 189 -59.73 -39.70 85.49
CA GLU A 189 -60.07 -39.86 84.07
C GLU A 189 -60.16 -38.50 83.35
N LEU A 190 -60.86 -37.52 83.94
CA LEU A 190 -60.98 -36.18 83.36
C LEU A 190 -59.64 -35.42 83.35
N LYS A 191 -58.77 -35.60 84.35
CA LYS A 191 -57.40 -35.05 84.31
C LYS A 191 -56.60 -35.67 83.17
N GLN A 192 -56.65 -36.98 83.00
CA GLN A 192 -55.95 -37.69 81.93
C GLN A 192 -56.44 -37.24 80.56
N GLU A 193 -57.76 -37.13 80.37
CA GLU A 193 -58.39 -36.60 79.15
C GLU A 193 -58.02 -35.13 78.88
N ASN A 194 -57.94 -34.29 79.91
CA ASN A 194 -57.44 -32.91 79.78
C ASN A 194 -55.93 -32.87 79.46
N GLN A 195 -55.12 -33.77 80.01
CA GLN A 195 -53.68 -33.83 79.69
C GLN A 195 -53.45 -34.30 78.25
N GLU A 196 -54.13 -35.36 77.81
CA GLU A 196 -54.02 -35.87 76.44
C GLU A 196 -54.50 -34.86 75.40
N THR A 197 -55.56 -34.10 75.69
CA THR A 197 -56.01 -33.00 74.82
C THR A 197 -55.09 -31.79 74.84
N LEU A 198 -54.46 -31.44 75.98
CA LEU A 198 -53.40 -30.43 76.05
C LEU A 198 -52.15 -30.84 75.26
N ASP A 199 -51.68 -32.08 75.42
CA ASP A 199 -50.51 -32.62 74.71
C ASP A 199 -50.75 -32.65 73.20
N GLN A 200 -51.94 -33.07 72.76
CA GLN A 200 -52.32 -33.06 71.34
C GLN A 200 -52.44 -31.62 70.79
N LEU A 201 -52.97 -30.66 71.56
CA LEU A 201 -53.04 -29.25 71.15
C LEU A 201 -51.64 -28.63 71.06
N GLU A 202 -50.73 -28.93 72.01
CA GLU A 202 -49.35 -28.45 71.97
C GLU A 202 -48.59 -29.05 70.78
N LYS A 203 -48.83 -30.33 70.47
CA LYS A 203 -48.31 -30.99 69.27
C LYS A 203 -48.84 -30.38 67.97
N GLU A 204 -50.15 -30.15 67.84
CA GLU A 204 -50.74 -29.50 66.67
C GLU A 204 -50.22 -28.09 66.47
N LYS A 205 -50.04 -27.34 67.57
CA LYS A 205 -49.37 -26.02 67.55
C LYS A 205 -47.94 -26.12 67.03
N LYS A 206 -47.12 -27.05 67.54
CA LYS A 206 -45.74 -27.28 67.07
C LYS A 206 -45.69 -27.71 65.60
N GLU A 207 -46.64 -28.52 65.14
CA GLU A 207 -46.77 -28.90 63.73
C GLU A 207 -47.16 -27.71 62.84
N PHE A 208 -48.06 -26.83 63.30
CA PHE A 208 -48.45 -25.62 62.58
C PHE A 208 -47.30 -24.61 62.51
N GLU A 209 -46.60 -24.36 63.62
CA GLU A 209 -45.39 -23.53 63.68
C GLU A 209 -44.31 -24.06 62.73
N GLN A 210 -44.11 -25.39 62.66
CA GLN A 210 -43.17 -25.99 61.72
C GLN A 210 -43.60 -25.84 60.25
N LYS A 211 -44.91 -25.96 59.94
CA LYS A 211 -45.45 -25.72 58.58
C LYS A 211 -45.23 -24.26 58.17
N LEU A 212 -45.61 -23.31 59.03
CA LEU A 212 -45.41 -21.88 58.83
C LEU A 212 -43.91 -21.51 58.65
N ALA A 213 -43.02 -22.10 59.45
CA ALA A 213 -41.57 -21.88 59.31
C ALA A 213 -41.02 -22.38 57.97
N LYS A 214 -41.51 -23.53 57.47
CA LYS A 214 -41.15 -24.08 56.14
C LYS A 214 -41.67 -23.19 55.01
N GLU A 215 -42.92 -22.74 55.08
CA GLU A 215 -43.52 -21.83 54.09
C GLU A 215 -42.82 -20.47 54.05
N GLN A 216 -42.51 -19.88 55.22
CA GLN A 216 -41.67 -18.67 55.28
C GLN A 216 -40.25 -18.91 54.75
N GLY A 217 -39.68 -20.11 54.92
CA GLY A 217 -38.40 -20.49 54.30
C GLY A 217 -38.48 -20.44 52.78
N ALA A 218 -39.42 -21.17 52.20
CA ALA A 218 -39.62 -21.23 50.75
C ALA A 218 -39.92 -19.85 50.13
N LEU A 219 -40.69 -19.01 50.82
CA LEU A 219 -40.96 -17.63 50.39
C LEU A 219 -39.73 -16.72 50.45
N ARG A 220 -38.84 -16.90 51.45
CA ARG A 220 -37.56 -16.19 51.52
C ARG A 220 -36.61 -16.64 50.41
N GLU A 221 -36.52 -17.93 50.15
CA GLU A 221 -35.73 -18.50 49.04
C GLU A 221 -36.24 -17.98 47.67
N GLN A 222 -37.55 -18.00 47.44
CA GLN A 222 -38.15 -17.48 46.21
C GLN A 222 -37.88 -15.97 46.05
N LEU A 223 -38.01 -15.18 47.13
CA LEU A 223 -37.68 -13.76 47.13
C LEU A 223 -36.19 -13.52 46.81
N GLN A 224 -35.29 -14.33 47.38
CA GLN A 224 -33.86 -14.25 47.12
C GLN A 224 -33.52 -14.57 45.64
N VAL A 225 -34.15 -15.59 45.06
CA VAL A 225 -34.02 -15.91 43.61
C VAL A 225 -34.56 -14.76 42.74
N HIS A 226 -35.70 -14.15 43.11
CA HIS A 226 -36.23 -12.99 42.38
C HIS A 226 -35.31 -11.76 42.48
N ILE A 227 -34.72 -11.49 43.65
CA ILE A 227 -33.74 -10.42 43.83
C ILE A 227 -32.50 -10.65 42.96
N GLN A 228 -31.99 -11.89 42.91
CA GLN A 228 -30.85 -12.25 42.04
C GLN A 228 -31.21 -12.10 40.55
N THR A 229 -32.40 -12.57 40.15
CA THR A 229 -32.90 -12.45 38.77
C THR A 229 -33.06 -10.99 38.35
N ILE A 230 -33.62 -10.13 39.22
CA ILE A 230 -33.73 -8.69 38.99
C ILE A 230 -32.33 -8.05 38.91
N GLY A 231 -31.39 -8.46 39.77
CA GLY A 231 -30.01 -8.00 39.73
C GLY A 231 -29.34 -8.26 38.37
N ILE A 232 -29.43 -9.50 37.87
CA ILE A 232 -28.90 -9.91 36.56
C ILE A 232 -29.56 -9.11 35.43
N LEU A 233 -30.89 -9.01 35.42
CA LEU A 233 -31.62 -8.25 34.40
C LEU A 233 -31.30 -6.74 34.42
N VAL A 234 -30.97 -6.19 35.59
CA VAL A 234 -30.51 -4.80 35.72
C VAL A 234 -29.08 -4.63 35.21
N SER A 235 -28.15 -5.53 35.54
CA SER A 235 -26.77 -5.46 35.00
C SER A 235 -26.76 -5.64 33.48
N GLU A 236 -27.42 -6.67 32.94
CA GLU A 236 -27.57 -6.90 31.50
C GLU A 236 -28.18 -5.69 30.80
N LYS A 237 -29.24 -5.09 31.37
CA LYS A 237 -29.84 -3.86 30.83
C LYS A 237 -28.84 -2.69 30.81
N THR A 238 -28.05 -2.48 31.87
CA THR A 238 -27.05 -1.41 31.90
C THR A 238 -25.88 -1.64 30.95
N GLU A 239 -25.46 -2.89 30.76
CA GLU A 239 -24.43 -3.28 29.79
C GLU A 239 -24.93 -3.07 28.35
N LEU A 240 -26.12 -3.56 28.02
CA LEU A 240 -26.75 -3.37 26.72
C LEU A 240 -27.02 -1.90 26.41
N GLN A 241 -27.46 -1.11 27.40
CA GLN A 241 -27.68 0.33 27.25
C GLN A 241 -26.36 1.08 27.01
N THR A 242 -25.27 0.67 27.68
CA THR A 242 -23.92 1.22 27.48
C THR A 242 -23.35 0.84 26.11
N ALA A 243 -23.45 -0.43 25.72
CA ALA A 243 -23.04 -0.92 24.40
C ALA A 243 -23.82 -0.25 23.26
N LEU A 244 -25.13 -0.02 23.43
CA LEU A 244 -25.96 0.73 22.49
C LEU A 244 -25.48 2.19 22.38
N ALA A 245 -25.17 2.86 23.49
CA ALA A 245 -24.67 4.24 23.48
C ALA A 245 -23.32 4.35 22.75
N HIS A 246 -22.36 3.45 23.02
CA HIS A 246 -21.10 3.39 22.29
C HIS A 246 -21.31 3.12 20.79
N THR A 247 -22.19 2.17 20.44
CA THR A 247 -22.49 1.84 19.04
C THR A 247 -23.12 3.02 18.29
N GLN A 248 -24.07 3.73 18.92
CA GLN A 248 -24.64 4.95 18.37
C GLN A 248 -23.58 6.06 18.18
N GLN A 249 -22.66 6.22 19.13
CA GLN A 249 -21.63 7.25 19.01
C GLN A 249 -20.60 6.92 17.92
N ALA A 250 -20.19 5.65 17.81
CA ALA A 250 -19.36 5.18 16.69
C ALA A 250 -20.06 5.38 15.34
N ALA A 251 -21.37 5.10 15.25
CA ALA A 251 -22.15 5.35 14.04
C ALA A 251 -22.23 6.85 13.68
N ARG A 252 -22.40 7.75 14.66
CA ARG A 252 -22.34 9.21 14.44
C ARG A 252 -20.97 9.65 13.94
N GLN A 253 -19.88 9.14 14.53
CA GLN A 253 -18.52 9.44 14.09
C GLN A 253 -18.30 8.97 12.64
N LYS A 254 -18.71 7.74 12.28
CA LYS A 254 -18.59 7.23 10.91
C LYS A 254 -19.49 7.94 9.90
N ALA A 255 -20.61 8.53 10.33
CA ALA A 255 -21.37 9.44 9.49
C ALA A 255 -20.58 10.72 9.17
N GLY A 256 -19.98 11.36 10.20
CA GLY A 256 -19.13 12.55 10.02
C GLY A 256 -17.91 12.28 9.12
N GLU A 257 -17.16 11.21 9.39
CA GLU A 257 -16.03 10.79 8.54
C GLU A 257 -16.46 10.56 7.08
N SER A 258 -17.66 10.01 6.86
CA SER A 258 -18.21 9.80 5.51
C SER A 258 -18.62 11.11 4.83
N GLU A 259 -19.09 12.11 5.57
CA GLU A 259 -19.43 13.44 5.03
C GLU A 259 -18.16 14.23 4.69
N ASP A 260 -17.12 14.18 5.53
CA ASP A 260 -15.81 14.78 5.23
C ASP A 260 -15.14 14.15 4.00
N LEU A 261 -15.21 12.82 3.86
CA LEU A 261 -14.73 12.13 2.65
C LEU A 261 -15.55 12.51 1.41
N ALA A 262 -16.87 12.69 1.54
CA ALA A 262 -17.71 13.16 0.43
C ALA A 262 -17.39 14.62 0.03
N ASN A 263 -17.14 15.50 1.01
CA ASN A 263 -16.71 16.88 0.80
C ASN A 263 -15.35 16.94 0.08
N ARG A 264 -14.36 16.20 0.58
CA ARG A 264 -13.02 16.09 -0.05
C ARG A 264 -13.11 15.55 -1.49
N LEU A 265 -13.97 14.55 -1.72
CA LEU A 265 -14.23 14.03 -3.07
C LEU A 265 -14.89 15.06 -3.98
N GLN A 266 -15.80 15.90 -3.47
CA GLN A 266 -16.40 16.99 -4.23
C GLN A 266 -15.36 18.05 -4.62
N SER A 267 -14.55 18.52 -3.67
CA SER A 267 -13.46 19.48 -3.95
C SER A 267 -12.44 18.91 -4.95
N SER A 268 -12.09 17.63 -4.84
CA SER A 268 -11.22 16.95 -5.81
C SER A 268 -11.83 16.91 -7.21
N ARG A 269 -13.15 16.67 -7.34
CA ARG A 269 -13.86 16.69 -8.63
C ARG A 269 -13.94 18.09 -9.23
N GLN A 270 -14.13 19.12 -8.40
CA GLN A 270 -14.08 20.52 -8.84
C GLN A 270 -12.70 20.87 -9.41
N ARG A 271 -11.62 20.54 -8.68
CA ARG A 271 -10.23 20.75 -9.13
C ARG A 271 -9.89 19.97 -10.40
N VAL A 272 -10.36 18.73 -10.57
CA VAL A 272 -10.21 17.99 -11.84
C VAL A 272 -10.91 18.72 -12.98
N GLY A 273 -12.17 19.14 -12.79
CA GLY A 273 -12.90 19.89 -13.81
C GLY A 273 -12.32 21.29 -14.11
N GLU A 274 -11.52 21.86 -13.21
CA GLU A 274 -10.71 23.08 -13.45
C GLU A 274 -9.49 22.77 -14.29
N LEU A 275 -8.74 21.71 -13.93
CA LEU A 275 -7.57 21.25 -14.69
C LEU A 275 -7.94 20.83 -16.12
N GLU A 276 -9.08 20.17 -16.33
CA GLU A 276 -9.62 19.84 -17.65
C GLU A 276 -9.91 21.10 -18.50
N ARG A 277 -10.42 22.17 -17.87
CA ARG A 277 -10.64 23.47 -18.53
C ARG A 277 -9.33 24.16 -18.88
N THR A 278 -8.35 24.19 -17.97
CA THR A 278 -7.03 24.78 -18.27
C THR A 278 -6.28 23.99 -19.34
N LEU A 279 -6.34 22.65 -19.31
CA LEU A 279 -5.76 21.78 -20.34
C LEU A 279 -6.40 22.03 -21.71
N SER A 280 -7.72 22.22 -21.75
CA SER A 280 -8.45 22.58 -22.97
C SER A 280 -8.01 23.94 -23.52
N ALA A 281 -7.89 24.95 -22.65
CA ALA A 281 -7.43 26.29 -23.04
C ALA A 281 -5.98 26.28 -23.57
N VAL A 282 -5.06 25.62 -22.87
CA VAL A 282 -3.67 25.43 -23.31
C VAL A 282 -3.62 24.65 -24.63
N SER A 283 -4.46 23.63 -24.82
CA SER A 283 -4.55 22.90 -26.10
C SER A 283 -5.03 23.79 -27.25
N THR A 284 -5.93 24.75 -27.00
CA THR A 284 -6.33 25.73 -28.02
C THR A 284 -5.24 26.78 -28.28
N GLN A 285 -4.54 27.24 -27.25
CA GLN A 285 -3.43 28.19 -27.36
C GLN A 285 -2.25 27.58 -28.13
N GLN A 286 -1.89 26.33 -27.85
CA GLN A 286 -0.88 25.59 -28.63
C GLN A 286 -1.27 25.50 -30.10
N LYS A 287 -2.52 25.14 -30.42
CA LYS A 287 -3.01 25.07 -31.81
C LYS A 287 -3.02 26.43 -32.51
N GLN A 288 -3.04 27.54 -31.78
CA GLN A 288 -2.90 28.89 -32.32
C GLN A 288 -1.42 29.24 -32.54
N ALA A 289 -0.53 28.95 -31.58
CA ALA A 289 0.91 29.08 -31.74
C ALA A 289 1.45 28.21 -32.90
N ASP A 290 0.93 26.99 -33.08
CA ASP A 290 1.26 26.09 -34.19
C ASP A 290 0.83 26.64 -35.57
N ARG A 291 -0.17 27.53 -35.62
CA ARG A 291 -0.59 28.23 -36.85
C ARG A 291 0.35 29.40 -37.13
N TYR A 292 0.55 30.25 -36.12
CA TYR A 292 1.43 31.41 -36.20
C TYR A 292 2.87 31.03 -36.57
N ASN A 293 3.43 29.97 -35.97
CA ASN A 293 4.74 29.44 -36.36
C ASN A 293 4.79 28.96 -37.83
N LYS A 294 3.68 28.43 -38.36
CA LYS A 294 3.57 28.06 -39.79
C LYS A 294 3.39 29.27 -40.69
N GLU A 295 2.77 30.35 -40.22
CA GLU A 295 2.75 31.65 -40.91
C GLU A 295 4.16 32.25 -40.98
N LEU A 296 4.84 32.44 -39.85
CA LEU A 296 6.24 32.92 -39.79
C LEU A 296 7.20 32.06 -40.64
N THR A 297 7.01 30.73 -40.67
CA THR A 297 7.82 29.84 -41.51
C THR A 297 7.63 30.13 -43.00
N ARG A 298 6.38 30.38 -43.45
CA ARG A 298 6.08 30.75 -44.84
C ARG A 298 6.63 32.12 -45.19
N GLU A 299 6.50 33.10 -44.30
CA GLU A 299 7.03 34.46 -44.48
C GLU A 299 8.55 34.44 -44.60
N ARG A 300 9.24 33.73 -43.68
CA ARG A 300 10.69 33.50 -43.74
C ARG A 300 11.12 32.89 -45.07
N ASP A 301 10.42 31.89 -45.57
CA ASP A 301 10.81 31.19 -46.79
C ASP A 301 10.42 31.95 -48.07
N ALA A 302 9.37 32.78 -48.02
CA ALA A 302 9.08 33.78 -49.06
C ALA A 302 10.16 34.89 -49.11
N LEU A 303 10.58 35.42 -47.96
CA LEU A 303 11.65 36.42 -47.87
C LEU A 303 13.00 35.85 -48.36
N LYS A 304 13.34 34.59 -48.05
CA LYS A 304 14.50 33.91 -48.64
C LYS A 304 14.42 33.81 -50.16
N LEU A 305 13.24 33.50 -50.71
CA LEU A 305 13.03 33.44 -52.16
C LEU A 305 13.19 34.83 -52.80
N GLU A 306 12.70 35.89 -52.15
CA GLU A 306 12.87 37.27 -52.63
C GLU A 306 14.33 37.74 -52.56
N LEU A 307 15.05 37.42 -51.47
CA LEU A 307 16.49 37.64 -51.35
C LEU A 307 17.27 36.89 -52.45
N TYR A 308 16.89 35.66 -52.78
CA TYR A 308 17.51 34.90 -53.87
C TYR A 308 17.29 35.56 -55.24
N LYS A 309 16.06 36.01 -55.54
CA LYS A 309 15.78 36.79 -56.77
C LYS A 309 16.60 38.07 -56.82
N ASN A 310 16.60 38.86 -55.75
CA ASN A 310 17.31 40.14 -55.68
C ASN A 310 18.82 39.96 -55.80
N ASN A 311 19.38 38.91 -55.20
CA ASN A 311 20.79 38.57 -55.36
C ASN A 311 21.11 38.19 -56.82
N LYS A 312 20.28 37.37 -57.46
CA LYS A 312 20.46 37.07 -58.90
C LYS A 312 20.39 38.33 -59.75
N ASN A 313 19.37 39.18 -59.56
CA ASN A 313 19.23 40.44 -60.29
C ASN A 313 20.47 41.35 -60.10
N ASN A 314 21.10 41.32 -58.92
CA ASN A 314 22.33 42.05 -58.63
C ASN A 314 23.53 41.47 -59.40
N GLU A 315 23.71 40.15 -59.46
CA GLU A 315 24.74 39.53 -60.30
C GLU A 315 24.51 39.80 -61.81
N ASP A 316 23.27 39.70 -62.29
CA ASP A 316 22.91 40.02 -63.67
C ASP A 316 23.24 41.51 -64.00
N LEU A 317 23.01 42.44 -63.06
CA LEU A 317 23.40 43.86 -63.18
C LEU A 317 24.92 44.10 -63.08
N LYS A 318 25.64 43.38 -62.21
CA LYS A 318 27.12 43.44 -62.13
C LYS A 318 27.77 42.99 -63.42
N GLN A 319 27.26 41.91 -64.03
CA GLN A 319 27.74 41.46 -65.34
C GLN A 319 27.50 42.57 -66.39
N HIS A 320 26.31 43.15 -66.45
CA HIS A 320 26.03 44.21 -67.42
C HIS A 320 26.89 45.46 -67.23
N ASN A 321 27.14 45.89 -65.99
CA ASN A 321 28.10 46.96 -65.69
C ASN A 321 29.51 46.60 -66.15
N SER A 322 29.97 45.37 -65.93
CA SER A 322 31.28 44.89 -66.38
C SER A 322 31.40 44.89 -67.92
N GLU A 323 30.34 44.53 -68.63
CA GLU A 323 30.27 44.61 -70.09
C GLU A 323 30.29 46.06 -70.61
N LEU A 324 29.67 47.01 -69.88
CA LEU A 324 29.68 48.43 -70.22
C LEU A 324 31.05 49.07 -69.94
N GLU A 325 31.70 48.71 -68.84
CA GLU A 325 33.09 49.12 -68.56
C GLU A 325 34.05 48.65 -69.65
N GLU A 326 33.99 47.39 -70.08
CA GLU A 326 34.90 46.87 -71.10
C GLU A 326 34.67 47.55 -72.46
N LYS A 327 33.41 47.79 -72.84
CA LYS A 327 33.07 48.60 -74.04
C LYS A 327 33.67 50.02 -73.95
N LEU A 328 33.61 50.65 -72.77
CA LEU A 328 34.22 51.97 -72.55
C LEU A 328 35.76 51.93 -72.65
N ARG A 329 36.41 50.90 -72.08
CA ARG A 329 37.86 50.69 -72.20
C ARG A 329 38.29 50.53 -73.67
N LEU A 330 37.58 49.71 -74.44
CA LEU A 330 37.84 49.52 -75.88
C LEU A 330 37.72 50.83 -76.66
N LEU A 331 36.64 51.60 -76.48
CA LEU A 331 36.46 52.90 -77.12
C LEU A 331 37.55 53.92 -76.74
N VAL A 332 38.08 53.87 -75.50
CA VAL A 332 39.22 54.69 -75.07
C VAL A 332 40.51 54.26 -75.77
N ILE A 333 40.74 52.96 -75.95
CA ILE A 333 41.89 52.40 -76.67
C ILE A 333 41.83 52.80 -78.15
N GLU A 334 40.70 52.59 -78.84
CA GLU A 334 40.49 52.99 -80.24
C GLU A 334 40.74 54.49 -80.44
N LYS A 335 40.17 55.33 -79.57
CA LYS A 335 40.40 56.78 -79.57
C LYS A 335 41.88 57.16 -79.35
N SER A 336 42.64 56.37 -78.60
CA SER A 336 44.08 56.59 -78.43
C SER A 336 44.88 56.17 -79.68
N ALA A 337 44.50 55.06 -80.32
CA ALA A 337 45.14 54.59 -81.55
C ALA A 337 44.87 55.53 -82.72
N MET A 338 43.64 56.03 -82.88
CA MET A 338 43.29 57.03 -83.91
C MET A 338 44.11 58.32 -83.76
N LYS A 339 44.32 58.80 -82.52
CA LYS A 339 45.19 59.96 -82.26
C LYS A 339 46.64 59.70 -82.69
N LEU A 340 47.22 58.58 -82.28
CA LEU A 340 48.59 58.22 -82.65
C LEU A 340 48.75 58.08 -84.17
N GLY A 341 47.76 57.51 -84.87
CA GLY A 341 47.75 57.44 -86.33
C GLY A 341 47.69 58.81 -87.02
N ILE A 342 46.90 59.75 -86.49
CA ILE A 342 46.87 61.15 -86.97
C ILE A 342 48.23 61.82 -86.75
N GLU A 343 48.84 61.67 -85.56
CA GLU A 343 50.17 62.21 -85.28
C GLU A 343 51.28 61.62 -86.17
N GLU A 344 51.22 60.32 -86.48
CA GLU A 344 52.20 59.66 -87.36
C GLU A 344 52.04 60.12 -88.81
N LEU A 345 50.80 60.23 -89.31
CA LEU A 345 50.51 60.77 -90.65
C LEU A 345 50.91 62.24 -90.77
N GLN A 346 50.69 63.05 -89.73
CA GLN A 346 51.15 64.44 -89.71
C GLN A 346 52.70 64.52 -89.80
N LYS A 347 53.43 63.70 -89.02
CA LYS A 347 54.90 63.64 -89.09
C LYS A 347 55.40 63.18 -90.47
N LYS A 348 54.68 62.27 -91.14
CA LYS A 348 54.96 61.85 -92.53
C LYS A 348 54.70 62.97 -93.55
N LEU A 349 53.62 63.73 -93.37
CA LEU A 349 53.31 64.89 -94.21
C LEU A 349 54.40 65.96 -94.06
N GLU A 350 54.73 66.37 -92.84
CA GLU A 350 55.80 67.34 -92.53
C GLU A 350 57.16 66.90 -93.13
N MET A 351 57.48 65.60 -93.08
CA MET A 351 58.66 65.03 -93.73
C MET A 351 58.59 65.10 -95.26
N SER A 352 57.44 64.79 -95.87
CA SER A 352 57.25 64.90 -97.33
C SER A 352 57.35 66.34 -97.82
N GLU A 353 56.87 67.31 -97.04
CA GLU A 353 56.98 68.74 -97.35
C GLU A 353 58.42 69.23 -97.26
N LEU A 354 59.20 68.76 -96.28
CA LEU A 354 60.65 68.99 -96.20
C LEU A 354 61.41 68.41 -97.40
N LEU A 355 61.05 67.20 -97.84
CA LEU A 355 61.65 66.56 -99.02
C LEU A 355 61.32 67.34 -100.31
N LEU A 356 60.05 67.73 -100.50
CA LEU A 356 59.64 68.58 -101.63
C LEU A 356 60.36 69.93 -101.62
N GLN A 357 60.56 70.54 -100.45
CA GLN A 357 61.29 71.79 -100.30
C GLN A 357 62.79 71.64 -100.65
N GLN A 358 63.40 70.48 -100.34
CA GLN A 358 64.75 70.15 -100.79
C GLN A 358 64.83 69.93 -102.31
N PHE A 359 63.94 69.12 -102.89
CA PHE A 359 63.94 68.85 -104.33
C PHE A 359 63.67 70.12 -105.17
N SER A 360 62.84 71.04 -104.67
CA SER A 360 62.60 72.37 -105.26
C SER A 360 63.85 73.26 -105.31
N SER A 361 64.90 72.94 -104.54
CA SER A 361 66.15 73.72 -104.47
C SER A 361 67.30 73.20 -105.36
N GLN A 362 67.16 72.05 -106.01
CA GLN A 362 68.23 71.41 -106.81
C GLN A 362 67.79 71.09 -108.25
N PRO A 363 68.31 71.80 -109.27
CA PRO A 363 68.02 71.51 -110.67
C PRO A 363 68.86 70.32 -111.18
N ALA A 364 68.27 69.13 -111.15
CA ALA A 364 68.83 67.91 -111.75
C ALA A 364 67.74 67.21 -112.62
N PRO A 365 68.10 66.55 -113.74
CA PRO A 365 67.10 66.00 -114.65
C PRO A 365 66.24 64.88 -114.01
N ASP A 366 66.83 64.03 -113.17
CA ASP A 366 66.12 62.93 -112.52
C ASP A 366 65.21 63.39 -111.36
N SER A 367 65.45 64.58 -110.79
CA SER A 367 64.65 65.06 -109.65
C SER A 367 63.20 65.38 -110.05
N SER A 368 62.92 65.65 -111.33
CA SER A 368 61.56 65.93 -111.81
C SER A 368 60.60 64.75 -111.60
N GLN A 369 61.07 63.50 -111.80
CA GLN A 369 60.21 62.32 -111.65
C GLN A 369 60.06 61.90 -110.18
N GLN A 370 61.10 62.12 -109.36
CA GLN A 370 61.04 61.92 -107.91
C GLN A 370 60.17 62.99 -107.21
N LEU A 371 60.22 64.24 -107.68
CA LEU A 371 59.33 65.33 -107.24
C LEU A 371 57.87 65.02 -107.58
N GLN A 372 57.59 64.54 -108.80
CA GLN A 372 56.25 64.09 -109.22
C GLN A 372 55.72 63.00 -108.29
N GLN A 373 56.53 61.96 -108.02
CA GLN A 373 56.14 60.88 -107.09
C GLN A 373 55.93 61.39 -105.66
N ALA A 374 56.80 62.26 -105.14
CA ALA A 374 56.66 62.85 -103.81
C ALA A 374 55.41 63.76 -103.68
N LEU A 375 54.99 64.43 -104.76
CA LEU A 375 53.73 65.17 -104.81
C LEU A 375 52.51 64.24 -104.80
N GLU A 376 52.57 63.11 -105.51
CA GLU A 376 51.51 62.10 -105.52
C GLU A 376 51.40 61.37 -104.17
N GLU A 377 52.53 61.04 -103.52
CA GLU A 377 52.57 60.49 -102.16
C GLU A 377 52.07 61.51 -101.13
N ARG A 378 52.43 62.80 -101.26
CA ARG A 378 51.89 63.88 -100.41
C ARG A 378 50.37 63.99 -100.55
N ALA A 379 49.83 63.97 -101.77
CA ALA A 379 48.38 64.03 -102.00
C ALA A 379 47.63 62.80 -101.42
N GLN A 380 48.25 61.61 -101.43
CA GLN A 380 47.71 60.41 -100.79
C GLN A 380 47.74 60.52 -99.24
N LEU A 381 48.81 61.08 -98.67
CA LEU A 381 48.88 61.36 -97.23
C LEU A 381 47.89 62.46 -96.79
N GLU A 382 47.73 63.53 -97.58
CA GLU A 382 46.74 64.58 -97.32
C GLU A 382 45.31 64.04 -97.34
N THR A 383 44.95 63.22 -98.33
CA THR A 383 43.61 62.62 -98.42
C THR A 383 43.31 61.61 -97.32
N HIS A 384 44.27 60.77 -96.91
CA HIS A 384 44.10 59.88 -95.75
C HIS A 384 44.06 60.63 -94.41
N MET A 385 44.86 61.67 -94.25
CA MET A 385 44.80 62.54 -93.06
C MET A 385 43.43 63.24 -92.98
N GLU A 386 42.88 63.70 -94.09
CA GLU A 386 41.58 64.38 -94.11
C GLU A 386 40.42 63.42 -93.83
N GLN A 387 40.45 62.20 -94.38
CA GLN A 387 39.50 61.12 -94.02
C GLN A 387 39.48 60.81 -92.51
N LEU A 388 40.65 60.79 -91.86
CA LEU A 388 40.74 60.60 -90.41
C LEU A 388 40.27 61.82 -89.61
N LYS A 389 40.48 63.05 -90.12
CA LYS A 389 39.93 64.26 -89.51
C LYS A 389 38.40 64.34 -89.67
N ASP A 390 37.85 63.87 -90.79
CA ASP A 390 36.41 63.76 -91.02
C ASP A 390 35.77 62.77 -90.03
N SER A 391 36.35 61.56 -89.88
CA SER A 391 35.84 60.57 -88.91
C SER A 391 35.97 61.04 -87.47
N LEU A 392 37.08 61.72 -87.11
CA LEU A 392 37.24 62.36 -85.81
C LEU A 392 36.19 63.45 -85.58
N ARG A 393 35.89 64.28 -86.59
CA ARG A 393 34.84 65.31 -86.54
C ARG A 393 33.45 64.70 -86.38
N GLN A 394 33.16 63.58 -87.05
CA GLN A 394 31.89 62.87 -86.86
C GLN A 394 31.74 62.34 -85.42
N LEU A 395 32.73 61.60 -84.91
CA LEU A 395 32.73 61.12 -83.52
C LEU A 395 32.68 62.27 -82.50
N GLN A 396 33.30 63.41 -82.83
CA GLN A 396 33.26 64.61 -81.99
C GLN A 396 31.85 65.22 -81.95
N ALA A 397 31.13 65.25 -83.08
CA ALA A 397 29.75 65.72 -83.18
C ALA A 397 28.74 64.77 -82.52
N GLU A 398 28.88 63.46 -82.71
CA GLU A 398 28.08 62.44 -82.01
C GLU A 398 28.24 62.57 -80.49
N ARG A 399 29.47 62.79 -80.01
CA ARG A 399 29.75 63.06 -78.58
C ARG A 399 29.16 64.40 -78.10
N ASP A 400 29.13 65.45 -78.92
CA ASP A 400 28.41 66.68 -78.57
C ASP A 400 26.89 66.45 -78.49
N GLN A 401 26.33 65.61 -79.38
CA GLN A 401 24.91 65.24 -79.35
C GLN A 401 24.54 64.42 -78.11
N TYR A 402 25.38 63.46 -77.68
CA TYR A 402 25.17 62.78 -76.39
C TYR A 402 25.23 63.77 -75.21
N VAL A 403 26.09 64.79 -75.29
CA VAL A 403 26.17 65.85 -74.26
C VAL A 403 24.96 66.79 -74.29
N THR A 404 24.30 67.04 -75.42
CA THR A 404 23.01 67.78 -75.44
C THR A 404 21.89 66.92 -74.86
N ASN A 405 21.78 65.66 -75.25
CA ASN A 405 20.74 64.75 -74.75
C ASN A 405 20.83 64.60 -73.21
N LEU A 406 22.04 64.40 -72.66
CA LEU A 406 22.25 64.33 -71.21
C LEU A 406 21.93 65.64 -70.48
N LYS A 407 22.11 66.81 -71.13
CA LYS A 407 21.69 68.10 -70.56
C LYS A 407 20.17 68.25 -70.54
N GLU A 408 19.48 67.78 -71.57
CA GLU A 408 18.01 67.79 -71.65
C GLU A 408 17.39 66.85 -70.61
N GLU A 409 17.90 65.62 -70.48
CA GLU A 409 17.49 64.70 -69.41
C GLU A 409 17.74 65.27 -68.01
N ASN A 410 18.92 65.88 -67.78
CA ASN A 410 19.25 66.51 -66.51
C ASN A 410 18.34 67.72 -66.24
N ALA A 411 18.00 68.53 -67.23
CA ALA A 411 17.02 69.61 -67.10
C ALA A 411 15.61 69.08 -66.73
N ILE A 412 15.17 67.95 -67.32
CA ILE A 412 13.91 67.28 -66.95
C ILE A 412 13.96 66.77 -65.50
N TRP A 413 15.08 66.20 -65.05
CA TRP A 413 15.25 65.77 -63.67
C TRP A 413 15.33 66.94 -62.68
N GLN A 414 15.99 68.05 -63.05
CA GLN A 414 15.99 69.30 -62.28
C GLN A 414 14.58 69.90 -62.18
N GLN A 415 13.78 69.87 -63.27
CA GLN A 415 12.39 70.33 -63.25
C GLN A 415 11.52 69.47 -62.31
N LYS A 416 11.67 68.13 -62.36
CA LYS A 416 10.99 67.22 -61.42
C LYS A 416 11.41 67.48 -59.97
N MET A 417 12.71 67.69 -59.72
CA MET A 417 13.23 68.04 -58.40
C MET A 417 12.65 69.37 -57.91
N GLN A 418 12.60 70.39 -58.77
CA GLN A 418 11.97 71.68 -58.46
C GLN A 418 10.48 71.53 -58.15
N GLN A 419 9.72 70.70 -58.89
CA GLN A 419 8.31 70.42 -58.59
C GLN A 419 8.13 69.74 -57.22
N VAL A 420 9.00 68.80 -56.85
CA VAL A 420 8.98 68.16 -55.52
C VAL A 420 9.37 69.17 -54.43
N LEU A 421 10.40 70.00 -54.65
CA LEU A 421 10.79 71.07 -53.73
C LEU A 421 9.69 72.13 -53.57
N GLU A 422 8.94 72.45 -54.62
CA GLU A 422 7.80 73.37 -54.58
C GLU A 422 6.59 72.76 -53.83
N GLN A 423 6.36 71.45 -53.96
CA GLN A 423 5.38 70.73 -53.13
C GLN A 423 5.80 70.70 -51.66
N VAL A 424 7.07 70.44 -51.37
CA VAL A 424 7.62 70.49 -50.01
C VAL A 424 7.59 71.93 -49.46
N SER A 425 7.81 72.95 -50.28
CA SER A 425 7.62 74.36 -49.89
C SER A 425 6.18 74.66 -49.54
N LYS A 426 5.20 74.22 -50.36
CA LYS A 426 3.78 74.40 -50.07
C LYS A 426 3.35 73.70 -48.79
N LEU A 427 3.80 72.46 -48.57
CA LEU A 427 3.58 71.73 -47.30
C LEU A 427 4.28 72.40 -46.10
N LYS A 428 5.45 72.99 -46.30
CA LYS A 428 6.17 73.78 -45.29
C LYS A 428 5.43 75.08 -44.97
N GLU A 429 4.94 75.80 -45.97
CA GLU A 429 4.12 76.99 -45.79
C GLU A 429 2.75 76.67 -45.17
N GLU A 430 2.14 75.53 -45.48
CA GLU A 430 0.92 75.04 -44.83
C GLU A 430 1.19 74.72 -43.35
N LYS A 431 2.28 74.00 -43.06
CA LYS A 431 2.75 73.79 -41.68
C LYS A 431 3.03 75.12 -40.97
N GLU A 432 3.68 76.07 -41.64
CA GLU A 432 4.00 77.39 -41.08
C GLU A 432 2.73 78.21 -40.85
N ARG A 433 1.72 78.15 -41.74
CA ARG A 433 0.39 78.74 -41.49
C ARG A 433 -0.29 78.10 -40.28
N SER A 434 -0.23 76.77 -40.13
CA SER A 434 -0.76 76.09 -38.93
C SER A 434 0.01 76.42 -37.65
N VAL A 435 1.34 76.63 -37.73
CA VAL A 435 2.16 77.08 -36.61
C VAL A 435 1.88 78.54 -36.27
N CYS A 436 1.72 79.43 -37.25
CA CYS A 436 1.29 80.81 -37.02
C CYS A 436 -0.11 80.86 -36.39
N GLN A 437 -1.06 80.03 -36.84
CA GLN A 437 -2.39 79.91 -36.21
C GLN A 437 -2.29 79.40 -34.76
N ALA A 438 -1.42 78.43 -34.48
CA ALA A 438 -1.15 77.98 -33.11
C ALA A 438 -0.50 79.11 -32.27
N GLN A 439 0.45 79.85 -32.84
CA GLN A 439 1.10 80.99 -32.20
C GLN A 439 0.15 82.17 -32.00
N GLU A 440 -0.81 82.42 -32.88
CA GLU A 440 -1.88 83.43 -32.70
C GLU A 440 -2.84 83.05 -31.57
N LEU A 441 -3.10 81.75 -31.38
CA LEU A 441 -3.83 81.23 -30.23
C LEU A 441 -2.99 81.32 -28.94
N GLU A 442 -1.69 81.06 -29.00
CA GLU A 442 -0.76 81.22 -27.87
C GLU A 442 -0.50 82.68 -27.49
N THR A 443 -0.37 83.59 -28.46
CA THR A 443 -0.16 85.02 -28.22
C THR A 443 -1.44 85.70 -27.76
N SER A 444 -2.62 85.32 -28.25
CA SER A 444 -3.88 85.80 -27.64
C SER A 444 -4.05 85.28 -26.20
N LEU A 445 -3.65 84.05 -25.90
CA LEU A 445 -3.51 83.54 -24.52
C LEU A 445 -2.42 84.27 -23.69
N ALA A 446 -1.38 84.81 -24.34
CA ALA A 446 -0.30 85.54 -23.68
C ALA A 446 -0.59 87.04 -23.52
N GLU A 447 -1.33 87.69 -24.41
CA GLU A 447 -1.77 89.08 -24.31
C GLU A 447 -2.88 89.24 -23.28
N LEU A 448 -3.80 88.26 -23.17
CA LEU A 448 -4.67 88.09 -21.99
C LEU A 448 -3.90 87.98 -20.66
N ARG A 449 -2.59 87.67 -20.73
CA ARG A 449 -1.64 87.58 -19.61
C ARG A 449 -0.76 88.84 -19.45
N ASN A 450 -0.54 89.61 -20.51
CA ASN A 450 0.51 90.64 -20.60
C ASN A 450 -0.01 92.08 -20.79
N GLN A 451 -1.32 92.36 -20.61
CA GLN A 451 -1.85 93.72 -20.49
C GLN A 451 -1.42 94.39 -19.14
N ILE A 452 -0.10 94.42 -18.88
CA ILE A 452 0.52 94.66 -17.56
C ILE A 452 1.80 95.60 -17.60
N ALA A 453 2.50 95.95 -18.73
CA ALA A 453 3.70 96.88 -18.78
C ALA A 453 4.15 97.52 -20.19
N ALA A 454 5.03 98.58 -20.32
CA ALA A 454 5.45 99.30 -21.62
C ALA A 454 6.76 100.31 -21.72
N PRO A 455 7.36 100.73 -22.94
CA PRO A 455 8.66 101.53 -23.30
C PRO A 455 8.58 102.84 -24.28
N PRO A 456 9.49 103.45 -25.21
CA PRO A 456 10.91 103.33 -25.84
C PRO A 456 11.85 104.66 -26.25
N PRO A 457 12.50 105.04 -27.48
CA PRO A 457 13.88 105.73 -27.70
C PRO A 457 14.24 106.84 -28.87
N GLN A 458 15.56 107.14 -29.29
CA GLN A 458 16.23 107.76 -30.59
C GLN A 458 16.81 109.28 -30.72
N GLU A 459 17.70 109.91 -31.61
CA GLU A 459 18.79 109.69 -32.72
C GLU A 459 19.67 110.97 -33.30
N PRO A 460 20.72 110.89 -34.26
CA PRO A 460 21.76 111.93 -34.79
C PRO A 460 21.76 112.37 -36.35
N PRO A 461 22.78 112.82 -37.26
CA PRO A 461 24.27 113.24 -37.40
C PRO A 461 24.59 114.61 -38.24
N ALA A 462 25.59 115.06 -39.15
CA ALA A 462 26.93 114.83 -39.91
C ALA A 462 27.50 116.21 -40.61
N GLY A 463 28.57 116.56 -41.46
CA GLY A 463 29.82 116.08 -42.26
C GLY A 463 30.63 117.19 -43.17
N PRO A 464 31.84 116.98 -43.88
CA PRO A 464 32.86 118.03 -44.43
C PRO A 464 33.44 118.09 -45.97
N SER A 465 34.71 118.56 -46.34
CA SER A 465 35.19 119.20 -47.68
C SER A 465 36.67 118.97 -48.37
N GLU A 466 37.15 119.71 -49.44
CA GLU A 466 38.04 119.34 -50.65
C GLU A 466 39.60 119.13 -50.67
N ALA A 467 40.55 120.07 -50.40
CA ALA A 467 42.00 119.73 -50.61
C ALA A 467 42.47 118.66 -49.61
N GLU A 468 41.85 118.72 -48.45
CA GLU A 468 41.75 117.67 -47.45
C GLU A 468 41.20 116.37 -48.07
N GLN A 469 40.18 116.36 -48.95
CA GLN A 469 39.71 115.17 -49.69
C GLN A 469 40.80 114.41 -50.48
N ARG A 470 41.97 114.97 -50.85
CA ARG A 470 43.01 114.13 -51.49
C ARG A 470 43.84 113.33 -50.50
N LEU A 471 44.33 113.98 -49.44
CA LEU A 471 45.04 113.30 -48.37
C LEU A 471 44.10 112.45 -47.52
N GLN A 472 42.86 112.89 -47.32
CA GLN A 472 41.77 112.04 -46.87
C GLN A 472 41.52 110.91 -47.86
N ALA A 473 41.33 111.09 -49.17
CA ALA A 473 41.05 109.95 -50.06
C ALA A 473 42.12 108.86 -50.01
N GLU A 474 43.40 109.21 -49.84
CA GLU A 474 44.48 108.22 -49.67
C GLU A 474 44.55 107.65 -48.24
N THR A 475 44.36 108.47 -47.20
CA THR A 475 44.29 108.02 -45.80
C THR A 475 43.07 107.15 -45.57
N GLU A 476 41.87 107.62 -45.94
CA GLU A 476 40.61 106.89 -46.03
C GLU A 476 40.74 105.64 -46.91
N ARG A 477 41.55 105.63 -47.97
CA ARG A 477 41.76 104.40 -48.75
C ARG A 477 42.53 103.37 -47.93
N LEU A 478 43.67 103.73 -47.37
CA LEU A 478 44.46 102.82 -46.52
C LEU A 478 43.68 102.42 -45.25
N GLN A 479 42.86 103.32 -44.73
CA GLN A 479 41.98 103.10 -43.59
C GLN A 479 40.81 102.20 -43.96
N LYS A 480 40.16 102.36 -45.13
CA LYS A 480 39.14 101.42 -45.65
C LYS A 480 39.75 100.05 -45.98
N GLU A 481 40.99 100.01 -46.48
CA GLU A 481 41.73 98.76 -46.70
C GLU A 481 42.04 98.07 -45.34
N LEU A 482 42.49 98.81 -44.32
CA LEU A 482 42.65 98.32 -42.94
C LEU A 482 41.34 97.87 -42.28
N GLU A 483 40.27 98.66 -42.40
CA GLU A 483 38.93 98.35 -41.90
C GLU A 483 38.36 97.11 -42.60
N SER A 484 38.64 96.92 -43.90
CA SER A 484 38.26 95.72 -44.64
C SER A 484 39.04 94.47 -44.20
N LEU A 485 40.35 94.61 -43.90
CA LEU A 485 41.19 93.53 -43.40
C LEU A 485 40.86 93.18 -41.94
N ALA A 486 40.63 94.18 -41.08
CA ALA A 486 40.15 93.99 -39.73
C ALA A 486 38.74 93.36 -39.72
N GLY A 487 37.85 93.79 -40.61
CA GLY A 487 36.53 93.19 -40.80
C GLY A 487 36.59 91.74 -41.28
N GLN A 488 37.47 91.41 -42.24
CA GLN A 488 37.71 90.03 -42.68
C GLN A 488 38.30 89.16 -41.57
N LEU A 489 39.25 89.67 -40.79
CA LEU A 489 39.87 88.93 -39.70
C LEU A 489 38.91 88.75 -38.51
N GLN A 490 38.06 89.75 -38.22
CA GLN A 490 37.00 89.64 -37.22
C GLN A 490 35.85 88.72 -37.68
N ALA A 491 35.58 88.65 -38.99
CA ALA A 491 34.69 87.62 -39.55
C ALA A 491 35.30 86.23 -39.37
N GLN A 492 36.56 86.00 -39.77
CA GLN A 492 37.25 84.71 -39.56
C GLN A 492 37.34 84.29 -38.08
N VAL A 493 37.45 85.23 -37.14
CA VAL A 493 37.38 84.91 -35.70
C VAL A 493 35.97 84.44 -35.33
N LYS A 494 34.91 85.15 -35.73
CA LYS A 494 33.52 84.74 -35.49
C LYS A 494 33.16 83.41 -36.16
N ASP A 495 33.69 83.16 -37.34
CA ASP A 495 33.54 81.89 -38.06
C ASP A 495 34.24 80.75 -37.28
N ASN A 496 35.44 80.98 -36.74
CA ASN A 496 36.13 80.01 -35.87
C ASN A 496 35.42 79.81 -34.53
N GLU A 497 34.90 80.86 -33.89
CA GLU A 497 34.08 80.77 -32.68
C GLU A 497 32.83 79.92 -32.95
N SER A 498 32.14 80.16 -34.08
CA SER A 498 30.97 79.40 -34.51
C SER A 498 31.30 77.93 -34.81
N LEU A 499 32.42 77.66 -35.48
CA LEU A 499 32.91 76.30 -35.74
C LEU A 499 33.36 75.59 -34.44
N SER A 500 33.93 76.31 -33.48
CA SER A 500 34.32 75.77 -32.17
C SER A 500 33.10 75.39 -31.33
N HIS A 501 32.03 76.20 -31.35
CA HIS A 501 30.75 75.84 -30.73
C HIS A 501 30.13 74.62 -31.41
N LEU A 502 30.11 74.57 -32.76
CA LEU A 502 29.59 73.43 -33.50
C LEU A 502 30.38 72.13 -33.25
N ASN A 503 31.70 72.21 -33.06
CA ASN A 503 32.51 71.07 -32.63
C ASN A 503 32.14 70.61 -31.22
N GLN A 504 31.98 71.52 -30.26
CA GLN A 504 31.56 71.15 -28.89
C GLN A 504 30.18 70.50 -28.85
N GLU A 505 29.22 70.96 -29.67
CA GLU A 505 27.92 70.31 -29.83
C GLU A 505 28.02 68.89 -30.46
N GLN A 506 28.99 68.68 -31.36
CA GLN A 506 29.24 67.35 -31.96
C GLN A 506 29.97 66.42 -30.99
N GLU A 507 30.94 66.91 -30.22
CA GLU A 507 31.61 66.16 -29.16
C GLU A 507 30.63 65.73 -28.06
N GLN A 508 29.72 66.63 -27.64
CA GLN A 508 28.68 66.29 -26.67
C GLN A 508 27.71 65.22 -27.22
N ARG A 509 27.26 65.35 -28.47
CA ARG A 509 26.43 64.31 -29.12
C ARG A 509 27.15 62.98 -29.28
N LEU A 510 28.45 62.98 -29.57
CA LEU A 510 29.24 61.75 -29.64
C LEU A 510 29.31 61.08 -28.26
N LEU A 511 29.60 61.83 -27.20
CA LEU A 511 29.62 61.32 -25.81
C LEU A 511 28.24 60.81 -25.34
N GLU A 512 27.15 61.40 -25.83
CA GLU A 512 25.79 60.90 -25.57
C GLU A 512 25.53 59.57 -26.31
N LEU A 513 25.88 59.50 -27.60
CA LEU A 513 25.74 58.28 -28.41
C LEU A 513 26.66 57.14 -27.94
N GLU A 514 27.86 57.45 -27.43
CA GLU A 514 28.77 56.47 -26.83
C GLU A 514 28.16 55.87 -25.55
N ARG A 515 27.62 56.69 -24.65
CA ARG A 515 26.91 56.20 -23.45
C ARG A 515 25.67 55.38 -23.81
N GLU A 516 24.89 55.80 -24.81
CA GLU A 516 23.77 54.98 -25.30
C GLU A 516 24.27 53.62 -25.81
N ALA A 517 25.35 53.60 -26.58
CA ALA A 517 25.95 52.36 -27.09
C ALA A 517 26.51 51.45 -25.97
N GLU A 518 27.10 52.02 -24.92
CA GLU A 518 27.51 51.29 -23.71
C GLU A 518 26.29 50.65 -23.01
N CYS A 519 25.23 51.42 -22.76
CA CYS A 519 23.97 50.91 -22.19
C CYS A 519 23.33 49.79 -23.03
N TRP A 520 23.37 49.90 -24.37
CA TRP A 520 22.91 48.84 -25.27
C TRP A 520 23.82 47.59 -25.22
N GLY A 521 25.12 47.77 -25.00
CA GLY A 521 26.10 46.69 -24.81
C GLY A 521 25.88 45.93 -23.50
N GLU A 522 25.75 46.65 -22.39
CA GLU A 522 25.41 46.08 -21.07
C GLU A 522 24.11 45.28 -21.14
N GLN A 523 23.04 45.88 -21.67
CA GLN A 523 21.74 45.21 -21.79
C GLN A 523 21.78 44.02 -22.77
N ALA A 524 22.67 44.00 -23.76
CA ALA A 524 22.88 42.83 -24.61
C ALA A 524 23.57 41.67 -23.86
N GLU A 525 24.53 41.97 -22.99
CA GLU A 525 25.18 40.99 -22.13
C GLU A 525 24.27 40.49 -21.00
N GLU A 526 23.44 41.34 -20.39
CA GLU A 526 22.37 40.90 -19.47
C GLU A 526 21.42 39.91 -20.15
N ARG A 527 20.91 40.24 -21.35
CA ARG A 527 20.04 39.35 -22.13
C ARG A 527 20.73 38.03 -22.46
N LYS A 528 22.03 38.04 -22.72
CA LYS A 528 22.86 36.85 -22.97
C LYS A 528 23.01 35.98 -21.72
N GLN A 529 23.26 36.58 -20.55
CA GLN A 529 23.26 35.86 -19.26
C GLN A 529 21.90 35.26 -18.94
N ILE A 530 20.79 35.99 -19.17
CA ILE A 530 19.42 35.49 -18.98
C ILE A 530 19.11 34.31 -19.93
N LEU A 531 19.60 34.34 -21.18
CA LEU A 531 19.46 33.21 -22.11
C LEU A 531 20.31 32.00 -21.70
N GLU A 532 21.51 32.22 -21.17
CA GLU A 532 22.41 31.15 -20.71
C GLU A 532 21.89 30.48 -19.42
N THR A 533 21.38 31.24 -18.46
CA THR A 533 20.71 30.70 -17.27
C THR A 533 19.42 29.97 -17.65
N MET A 534 18.56 30.54 -18.51
CA MET A 534 17.37 29.83 -19.00
C MET A 534 17.73 28.55 -19.78
N GLN A 535 18.85 28.52 -20.51
CA GLN A 535 19.33 27.33 -21.19
C GLN A 535 19.81 26.26 -20.19
N SER A 536 20.54 26.67 -19.14
CA SER A 536 20.94 25.79 -18.03
C SER A 536 19.71 25.20 -17.34
N ASP A 537 18.76 26.04 -16.92
CA ASP A 537 17.48 25.63 -16.31
C ASP A 537 16.71 24.66 -17.22
N ARG A 538 16.67 24.91 -18.53
CA ARG A 538 16.04 24.00 -19.50
C ARG A 538 16.68 22.61 -19.49
N THR A 539 18.02 22.50 -19.33
CA THR A 539 18.67 21.18 -19.20
C THR A 539 18.38 20.52 -17.86
N THR A 540 18.37 21.28 -16.76
CA THR A 540 18.06 20.79 -15.41
C THR A 540 16.61 20.30 -15.32
N ILE A 541 15.66 21.09 -15.80
CA ILE A 541 14.24 20.72 -15.93
C ILE A 541 14.08 19.51 -16.86
N SER A 542 14.80 19.44 -17.99
CA SER A 542 14.72 18.27 -18.88
C SER A 542 15.25 16.99 -18.23
N ARG A 543 16.32 17.06 -17.40
CA ARG A 543 16.81 15.91 -16.62
C ARG A 543 15.79 15.49 -15.58
N ALA A 544 15.29 16.44 -14.79
CA ALA A 544 14.27 16.20 -13.77
C ALA A 544 12.96 15.65 -14.34
N LEU A 545 12.54 16.08 -15.53
CA LEU A 545 11.39 15.53 -16.26
C LEU A 545 11.64 14.11 -16.78
N SER A 546 12.87 13.77 -17.17
CA SER A 546 13.26 12.41 -17.55
C SER A 546 13.22 11.47 -16.34
N GLN A 547 13.85 11.86 -15.22
CA GLN A 547 13.78 11.11 -13.96
C GLN A 547 12.32 10.95 -13.47
N ASN A 548 11.50 12.01 -13.56
CA ASN A 548 10.06 11.95 -13.23
C ASN A 548 9.22 11.10 -14.20
N ARG A 549 9.76 10.76 -15.37
CA ARG A 549 9.13 9.83 -16.32
C ARG A 549 9.51 8.40 -15.97
N GLU A 550 10.81 8.15 -15.79
CA GLU A 550 11.36 6.87 -15.40
C GLU A 550 10.76 6.36 -14.08
N LEU A 551 10.67 7.21 -13.05
CA LEU A 551 10.00 6.90 -11.79
C LEU A 551 8.50 6.56 -11.95
N LYS A 552 7.82 7.10 -12.98
CA LYS A 552 6.42 6.74 -13.29
C LYS A 552 6.31 5.43 -14.06
N GLU A 553 7.28 5.15 -14.92
CA GLU A 553 7.38 3.89 -15.66
C GLU A 553 7.71 2.74 -14.66
N GLN A 554 8.68 2.93 -13.75
CA GLN A 554 8.94 2.03 -12.62
C GLN A 554 7.72 1.85 -11.68
N LEU A 555 7.01 2.93 -11.34
CA LEU A 555 5.78 2.83 -10.53
C LEU A 555 4.68 2.05 -11.24
N ALA A 556 4.54 2.21 -12.56
CA ALA A 556 3.58 1.46 -13.37
C ALA A 556 3.99 -0.02 -13.49
N GLU A 557 5.28 -0.33 -13.62
CA GLU A 557 5.81 -1.70 -13.57
C GLU A 557 5.55 -2.37 -12.22
N LEU A 558 5.78 -1.66 -11.11
CA LEU A 558 5.48 -2.15 -9.76
C LEU A 558 3.97 -2.39 -9.57
N GLN A 559 3.12 -1.48 -10.05
CA GLN A 559 1.65 -1.67 -10.03
C GLN A 559 1.21 -2.87 -10.88
N ASN A 560 1.78 -3.04 -12.07
CA ASN A 560 1.54 -4.22 -12.92
C ASN A 560 2.06 -5.50 -12.25
N GLY A 561 3.19 -5.44 -11.54
CA GLY A 561 3.72 -6.52 -10.71
C GLY A 561 2.75 -6.92 -9.60
N PHE A 562 2.25 -5.96 -8.82
CA PHE A 562 1.22 -6.21 -7.80
C PHE A 562 -0.08 -6.78 -8.39
N VAL A 563 -0.53 -6.30 -9.56
CA VAL A 563 -1.73 -6.85 -10.21
C VAL A 563 -1.50 -8.28 -10.69
N ARG A 564 -0.35 -8.60 -11.29
CA ARG A 564 0.04 -9.98 -11.67
C ARG A 564 0.09 -10.89 -10.44
N LEU A 565 0.87 -10.53 -9.43
CA LEU A 565 1.00 -11.29 -8.19
C LEU A 565 -0.36 -11.46 -7.46
N SER A 566 -1.24 -10.47 -7.50
CA SER A 566 -2.59 -10.58 -6.91
C SER A 566 -3.48 -11.57 -7.68
N ASN A 567 -3.42 -11.54 -9.02
CA ASN A 567 -4.13 -12.51 -9.86
C ASN A 567 -3.56 -13.92 -9.69
N GLU A 568 -2.24 -14.08 -9.70
CA GLU A 568 -1.54 -15.35 -9.47
C GLU A 568 -1.87 -15.94 -8.08
N ASN A 569 -1.86 -15.12 -7.02
CA ASN A 569 -2.31 -15.55 -5.70
C ASN A 569 -3.80 -15.94 -5.68
N MET A 570 -4.66 -15.24 -6.42
CA MET A 570 -6.08 -15.60 -6.56
C MET A 570 -6.26 -16.94 -7.29
N GLU A 571 -5.52 -17.17 -8.37
CA GLU A 571 -5.55 -18.43 -9.14
C GLU A 571 -5.00 -19.61 -8.32
N VAL A 572 -3.86 -19.43 -7.65
CA VAL A 572 -3.30 -20.44 -6.73
C VAL A 572 -4.24 -20.73 -5.56
N THR A 573 -4.87 -19.70 -4.98
CA THR A 573 -5.86 -19.88 -3.89
C THR A 573 -7.11 -20.61 -4.39
N SER A 574 -7.60 -20.30 -5.59
CA SER A 574 -8.73 -20.98 -6.23
C SER A 574 -8.42 -22.45 -6.52
N ALA A 575 -7.25 -22.74 -7.09
CA ALA A 575 -6.76 -24.10 -7.35
C ALA A 575 -6.61 -24.90 -6.03
N LEU A 576 -6.04 -24.27 -5.00
CA LEU A 576 -5.93 -24.88 -3.67
C LEU A 576 -7.30 -25.19 -3.06
N GLN A 577 -8.29 -24.32 -3.24
CA GLN A 577 -9.67 -24.58 -2.79
C GLN A 577 -10.32 -25.74 -3.57
N SER A 578 -10.10 -25.85 -4.88
CA SER A 578 -10.61 -26.98 -5.67
C SER A 578 -9.93 -28.30 -5.29
N GLU A 579 -8.60 -28.30 -5.07
CA GLU A 579 -7.88 -29.48 -4.58
C GLU A 579 -8.30 -29.88 -3.17
N GLN A 580 -8.59 -28.92 -2.29
CA GLN A 580 -9.19 -29.21 -0.98
C GLN A 580 -10.61 -29.80 -1.10
N HIS A 581 -11.39 -29.44 -2.11
CA HIS A 581 -12.70 -30.06 -2.38
C HIS A 581 -12.52 -31.50 -2.90
N ILE A 582 -11.63 -31.72 -3.87
CA ILE A 582 -11.30 -33.05 -4.41
C ILE A 582 -10.78 -33.96 -3.29
N LYS A 583 -9.88 -33.47 -2.43
CA LYS A 583 -9.40 -34.19 -1.23
C LYS A 583 -10.53 -34.60 -0.28
N LYS A 584 -11.53 -33.72 -0.06
CA LYS A 584 -12.72 -34.03 0.76
C LYS A 584 -13.61 -35.09 0.10
N GLU A 585 -13.75 -35.08 -1.22
CA GLU A 585 -14.47 -36.15 -1.93
C GLU A 585 -13.73 -37.49 -1.91
N LEU A 586 -12.41 -37.48 -2.12
CA LEU A 586 -11.57 -38.68 -2.06
C LEU A 586 -11.60 -39.29 -0.64
N ALA A 587 -11.55 -38.46 0.41
CA ALA A 587 -11.73 -38.91 1.79
C ALA A 587 -13.11 -39.56 2.02
N LYS A 588 -14.20 -38.98 1.49
CA LYS A 588 -15.55 -39.59 1.55
C LYS A 588 -15.60 -40.94 0.81
N LYS A 589 -15.04 -41.02 -0.40
CA LYS A 589 -14.99 -42.26 -1.20
C LYS A 589 -14.15 -43.34 -0.51
N LEU A 590 -13.03 -42.97 0.12
CA LEU A 590 -12.19 -43.89 0.90
C LEU A 590 -12.93 -44.40 2.14
N GLY A 591 -13.64 -43.52 2.87
CA GLY A 591 -14.52 -43.92 3.97
C GLY A 591 -15.60 -44.93 3.54
N GLN A 592 -16.30 -44.67 2.44
CA GLN A 592 -17.30 -45.60 1.88
C GLN A 592 -16.71 -46.94 1.42
N LEU A 593 -15.45 -46.97 0.97
CA LEU A 593 -14.75 -48.21 0.63
C LEU A 593 -14.30 -48.96 1.89
N GLN A 594 -13.92 -48.25 2.95
CA GLN A 594 -13.54 -48.83 4.24
C GLN A 594 -14.74 -49.38 5.02
N GLU A 595 -15.89 -48.72 4.93
CA GLU A 595 -17.20 -49.17 5.42
C GLU A 595 -17.60 -50.49 4.74
N LYS A 596 -17.59 -50.52 3.39
CA LYS A 596 -17.85 -51.75 2.60
C LYS A 596 -16.85 -52.88 2.85
N LEU A 597 -15.59 -52.54 3.14
CA LEU A 597 -14.60 -53.53 3.57
C LEU A 597 -14.95 -54.13 4.94
N GLY A 598 -15.55 -53.33 5.83
CA GLY A 598 -16.14 -53.78 7.09
C GLY A 598 -17.32 -54.73 6.87
N GLU A 599 -18.33 -54.29 6.11
CA GLU A 599 -19.50 -55.10 5.74
C GLU A 599 -19.10 -56.46 5.14
N LEU A 600 -18.12 -56.47 4.23
CA LEU A 600 -17.60 -57.69 3.61
C LEU A 600 -16.82 -58.56 4.59
N LYS A 601 -16.07 -57.99 5.54
CA LYS A 601 -15.39 -58.76 6.59
C LYS A 601 -16.39 -59.41 7.54
N GLU A 602 -17.37 -58.66 8.04
CA GLU A 602 -18.44 -59.18 8.89
C GLU A 602 -19.21 -60.30 8.17
N THR A 603 -19.53 -60.11 6.89
CA THR A 603 -20.15 -61.15 6.04
C THR A 603 -19.27 -62.40 5.94
N VAL A 604 -17.94 -62.25 5.77
CA VAL A 604 -16.99 -63.37 5.70
C VAL A 604 -16.80 -64.06 7.05
N GLU A 605 -16.83 -63.33 8.16
CA GLU A 605 -16.75 -63.88 9.52
C GLU A 605 -18.03 -64.66 9.86
N VAL A 606 -19.21 -64.13 9.53
CA VAL A 606 -20.50 -64.85 9.65
C VAL A 606 -20.51 -66.11 8.76
N LYS A 607 -20.04 -66.05 7.51
CA LYS A 607 -19.91 -67.25 6.66
C LYS A 607 -18.83 -68.21 7.16
N GLY A 608 -17.79 -67.72 7.81
CA GLY A 608 -16.81 -68.54 8.51
C GLY A 608 -17.43 -69.32 9.67
N GLN A 609 -18.30 -68.69 10.45
CA GLN A 609 -19.05 -69.35 11.51
C GLN A 609 -20.05 -70.37 10.96
N GLU A 610 -20.85 -70.02 9.94
CA GLU A 610 -21.76 -70.98 9.28
C GLU A 610 -21.02 -72.23 8.78
N VAL A 611 -19.82 -72.08 8.21
CA VAL A 611 -18.98 -73.20 7.76
C VAL A 611 -18.44 -74.02 8.94
N GLN A 612 -18.06 -73.39 10.05
CA GLN A 612 -17.66 -74.11 11.27
C GLN A 612 -18.82 -74.89 11.88
N ASP A 613 -20.01 -74.31 11.95
CA ASP A 613 -21.21 -74.95 12.51
C ASP A 613 -21.63 -76.15 11.65
N LEU A 614 -21.61 -76.00 10.31
CA LEU A 614 -21.85 -77.10 9.37
C LEU A 614 -20.77 -78.18 9.45
N GLN A 615 -19.51 -77.83 9.72
CA GLN A 615 -18.44 -78.81 9.92
C GLN A 615 -18.60 -79.55 11.25
N GLN A 616 -19.01 -78.87 12.33
CA GLN A 616 -19.34 -79.52 13.61
C GLN A 616 -20.48 -80.52 13.42
N GLN A 617 -21.58 -80.14 12.74
CA GLN A 617 -22.66 -81.06 12.40
C GLN A 617 -22.18 -82.26 11.56
N ARG A 618 -21.31 -82.04 10.56
CA ARG A 618 -20.71 -83.13 9.78
C ARG A 618 -19.95 -84.11 10.68
N ASP A 619 -19.17 -83.60 11.63
CA ASP A 619 -18.33 -84.41 12.50
C ASP A 619 -19.15 -85.10 13.61
N GLU A 620 -20.25 -84.49 14.08
CA GLU A 620 -21.28 -85.16 14.87
C GLU A 620 -21.90 -86.34 14.12
N TYR A 621 -22.33 -86.16 12.86
CA TYR A 621 -22.87 -87.26 12.05
C TYR A 621 -21.82 -88.34 11.76
N LEU A 622 -20.56 -87.97 11.54
CA LEU A 622 -19.45 -88.91 11.38
C LEU A 622 -19.25 -89.75 12.65
N ASN A 623 -19.26 -89.12 13.82
CA ASN A 623 -19.14 -89.79 15.11
C ASN A 623 -20.33 -90.76 15.34
N HIS A 624 -21.57 -90.33 15.08
CA HIS A 624 -22.74 -91.21 15.15
C HIS A 624 -22.60 -92.43 14.22
N LEU A 625 -22.12 -92.23 12.98
CA LEU A 625 -21.88 -93.33 12.04
C LEU A 625 -20.77 -94.28 12.54
N GLN A 626 -19.69 -93.75 13.13
CA GLN A 626 -18.65 -94.57 13.76
C GLN A 626 -19.18 -95.39 14.94
N TYR A 627 -20.02 -94.81 15.81
CA TYR A 627 -20.68 -95.56 16.90
C TYR A 627 -21.55 -96.70 16.35
N TYR A 628 -22.33 -96.47 15.29
CA TYR A 628 -23.09 -97.55 14.63
C TYR A 628 -22.18 -98.63 14.06
N VAL A 629 -21.10 -98.26 13.34
CA VAL A 629 -20.14 -99.23 12.78
C VAL A 629 -19.46 -100.06 13.88
N ALA A 630 -19.04 -99.43 14.98
CA ALA A 630 -18.45 -100.13 16.12
C ALA A 630 -19.44 -101.08 16.80
N ALA A 631 -20.71 -100.67 16.96
CA ALA A 631 -21.77 -101.53 17.50
C ALA A 631 -22.06 -102.74 16.58
N TYR A 632 -22.08 -102.55 15.26
CA TYR A 632 -22.22 -103.66 14.30
C TYR A 632 -21.01 -104.60 14.34
N GLN A 633 -19.78 -104.08 14.44
CA GLN A 633 -18.57 -104.91 14.57
C GLN A 633 -18.58 -105.73 15.87
N LEU A 634 -18.97 -105.12 17.00
CA LEU A 634 -19.12 -105.81 18.28
C LEU A 634 -20.20 -106.91 18.21
N HIS A 635 -21.33 -106.64 17.56
CA HIS A 635 -22.38 -107.64 17.36
C HIS A 635 -21.90 -108.80 16.47
N MET A 636 -21.15 -108.52 15.40
CA MET A 636 -20.55 -109.56 14.54
C MET A 636 -19.55 -110.42 15.32
N ALA A 637 -18.69 -109.82 16.14
CA ALA A 637 -17.77 -110.56 17.01
C ALA A 637 -18.51 -111.45 18.03
N ALA A 638 -19.58 -110.94 18.66
CA ALA A 638 -20.42 -111.72 19.57
C ALA A 638 -21.14 -112.88 18.87
N CYS A 639 -21.61 -112.68 17.63
CA CYS A 639 -22.18 -113.75 16.80
C CYS A 639 -21.13 -114.82 16.42
N GLN A 640 -19.88 -114.41 16.14
CA GLN A 640 -18.78 -115.32 15.85
C GLN A 640 -18.37 -116.13 17.10
N GLN A 641 -18.31 -115.51 18.27
CA GLN A 641 -18.09 -116.22 19.54
C GLN A 641 -19.21 -117.24 19.80
N LEU A 642 -20.47 -116.84 19.66
CA LEU A 642 -21.62 -117.73 19.83
C LEU A 642 -21.61 -118.91 18.83
N ALA A 643 -21.04 -118.73 17.64
CA ALA A 643 -20.82 -119.82 16.69
C ALA A 643 -19.73 -120.78 17.18
N SER A 644 -18.58 -120.28 17.65
CA SER A 644 -17.53 -121.14 18.22
C SER A 644 -17.98 -121.87 19.50
N ASP A 645 -18.81 -121.25 20.33
CA ASP A 645 -19.38 -121.86 21.53
C ASP A 645 -20.35 -122.99 21.16
N LYS A 646 -21.18 -122.80 20.11
CA LYS A 646 -22.06 -123.84 19.56
C LYS A 646 -21.29 -125.01 18.94
N GLU A 647 -20.15 -124.76 18.31
CA GLU A 647 -19.26 -125.82 17.83
C GLU A 647 -18.60 -126.58 18.98
N ALA A 648 -18.12 -125.88 20.00
CA ALA A 648 -17.53 -126.50 21.19
C ALA A 648 -18.57 -127.37 21.91
N LEU A 649 -19.81 -126.90 22.04
CA LEU A 649 -20.92 -127.66 22.60
C LEU A 649 -21.27 -128.88 21.72
N HIS A 650 -21.28 -128.76 20.39
CA HIS A 650 -21.45 -129.92 19.50
C HIS A 650 -20.34 -130.97 19.67
N LYS A 651 -19.07 -130.53 19.79
CA LYS A 651 -17.92 -131.41 20.05
C LYS A 651 -18.07 -132.12 21.42
N GLN A 652 -18.55 -131.41 22.44
CA GLN A 652 -18.83 -131.99 23.77
C GLN A 652 -19.99 -132.99 23.75
N VAL A 653 -21.10 -132.68 23.07
CA VAL A 653 -22.24 -133.60 22.92
C VAL A 653 -21.84 -134.85 22.15
N LEU A 654 -21.08 -134.72 21.05
CA LEU A 654 -20.58 -135.86 20.28
C LEU A 654 -19.69 -136.78 21.13
N LEU A 655 -18.79 -136.20 21.95
CA LEU A 655 -17.97 -136.97 22.89
C LEU A 655 -18.83 -137.67 23.96
N GLN A 656 -19.87 -137.01 24.46
CA GLN A 656 -20.81 -137.60 25.42
C GLN A 656 -21.60 -138.77 24.81
N THR A 657 -22.03 -138.66 23.55
CA THR A 657 -22.66 -139.77 22.81
C THR A 657 -21.69 -140.94 22.66
N GLN A 658 -20.45 -140.71 22.23
CA GLN A 658 -19.43 -141.76 22.09
C GLN A 658 -19.12 -142.50 23.41
N LEU A 659 -19.14 -141.79 24.54
CA LEU A 659 -19.00 -142.41 25.87
C LEU A 659 -20.24 -143.22 26.28
N MET A 660 -21.43 -142.76 25.91
CA MET A 660 -22.70 -143.43 26.19
C MET A 660 -22.86 -144.71 25.34
N ASP A 661 -22.44 -144.67 24.08
CA ASP A 661 -22.38 -145.85 23.18
C ASP A 661 -21.39 -146.91 23.71
N ARG A 662 -20.24 -146.49 24.26
CA ARG A 662 -19.29 -147.41 24.93
C ARG A 662 -19.92 -148.07 26.15
N LEU A 663 -20.56 -147.30 27.03
CA LEU A 663 -21.23 -147.83 28.22
C LEU A 663 -22.35 -148.83 27.85
N GLN A 664 -23.12 -148.59 26.78
CA GLN A 664 -24.08 -149.57 26.28
C GLN A 664 -23.40 -150.85 25.77
N HIS A 665 -22.25 -150.73 25.09
CA HIS A 665 -21.50 -151.89 24.62
C HIS A 665 -20.94 -152.72 25.78
N GLU A 666 -20.38 -152.07 26.79
CA GLU A 666 -19.92 -152.69 28.05
C GLU A 666 -21.07 -153.37 28.82
N GLU A 667 -22.25 -152.74 28.88
CA GLU A 667 -23.44 -153.32 29.52
C GLU A 667 -23.95 -154.58 28.80
N VAL A 668 -23.94 -154.57 27.45
CA VAL A 668 -24.29 -155.75 26.63
C VAL A 668 -23.25 -156.86 26.81
N GLN A 669 -21.96 -156.53 26.81
CA GLN A 669 -20.87 -157.48 27.00
C GLN A 669 -20.92 -158.13 28.40
N GLY A 670 -21.24 -157.35 29.44
CA GLY A 670 -21.45 -157.84 30.80
C GLY A 670 -22.65 -158.78 30.95
N LYS A 671 -23.74 -158.55 30.20
CA LYS A 671 -24.91 -159.45 30.17
C LYS A 671 -24.56 -160.81 29.57
N VAL A 672 -23.85 -160.83 28.43
CA VAL A 672 -23.38 -162.07 27.78
C VAL A 672 -22.44 -162.86 28.72
N ALA A 673 -21.55 -162.17 29.43
CA ALA A 673 -20.66 -162.81 30.41
C ALA A 673 -21.43 -163.45 31.58
N MET A 674 -22.50 -162.81 32.07
CA MET A 674 -23.33 -163.38 33.15
C MET A 674 -24.10 -164.63 32.71
N GLU A 675 -24.59 -164.67 31.47
CA GLU A 675 -25.28 -165.87 30.93
C GLU A 675 -24.33 -167.06 30.77
N ALA A 676 -23.08 -166.83 30.34
CA ALA A 676 -22.06 -167.87 30.27
C ALA A 676 -21.72 -168.46 31.65
N ALA A 677 -21.43 -167.60 32.64
CA ALA A 677 -21.13 -168.03 34.01
C ALA A 677 -22.28 -168.83 34.67
N ARG A 678 -23.53 -168.56 34.26
CA ARG A 678 -24.71 -169.31 34.72
C ARG A 678 -24.77 -170.73 34.17
N GLN A 679 -24.24 -170.99 32.97
CA GLN A 679 -24.17 -172.35 32.40
C GLN A 679 -23.06 -173.18 33.09
N GLU A 680 -21.88 -172.60 33.31
CA GLU A 680 -20.78 -173.29 34.01
C GLU A 680 -21.19 -173.73 35.42
N LEU A 681 -21.88 -172.87 36.17
CA LEU A 681 -22.37 -173.19 37.52
C LEU A 681 -23.23 -174.47 37.53
N GLN A 682 -24.10 -174.65 36.54
CA GLN A 682 -24.99 -175.80 36.45
C GLN A 682 -24.21 -177.12 36.22
N GLU A 683 -23.17 -177.11 35.38
CA GLU A 683 -22.30 -178.30 35.22
C GLU A 683 -21.49 -178.62 36.49
N THR A 684 -21.04 -177.61 37.26
CA THR A 684 -20.28 -177.87 38.50
C THR A 684 -21.14 -178.54 39.58
N GLN A 685 -22.46 -178.33 39.54
CA GLN A 685 -23.36 -178.81 40.58
C GLN A 685 -23.61 -180.32 40.49
N GLU A 686 -23.75 -180.88 39.27
CA GLU A 686 -23.87 -182.33 39.04
C GLU A 686 -22.57 -183.08 39.39
N ARG A 687 -21.41 -182.44 39.19
CA ARG A 687 -20.09 -183.02 39.53
C ARG A 687 -19.84 -183.10 41.04
N LEU A 688 -20.57 -182.33 41.85
CA LEU A 688 -20.37 -182.25 43.30
C LEU A 688 -20.99 -183.43 44.06
N GLU A 689 -22.15 -183.95 43.63
CA GLU A 689 -22.84 -185.05 44.31
C GLU A 689 -22.06 -186.37 44.24
N ALA A 690 -21.40 -186.64 43.10
CA ALA A 690 -20.55 -187.81 42.91
C ALA A 690 -19.33 -187.84 43.85
N ALA A 691 -18.77 -186.67 44.20
CA ALA A 691 -17.59 -186.57 45.04
C ALA A 691 -17.86 -186.90 46.53
N ASN A 692 -19.11 -186.77 46.98
CA ASN A 692 -19.46 -186.84 48.41
C ASN A 692 -19.40 -188.27 48.99
N GLN A 693 -19.21 -189.31 48.15
CA GLN A 693 -18.98 -190.69 48.61
C GLN A 693 -17.50 -191.06 48.79
N GLN A 694 -16.56 -190.29 48.23
CA GLN A 694 -15.12 -190.57 48.33
C GLN A 694 -14.42 -189.78 49.46
N ASN A 695 -15.17 -189.13 50.35
CA ASN A 695 -14.62 -188.35 51.48
C ASN A 695 -14.95 -188.93 52.87
N GLN A 696 -15.25 -190.24 52.94
CA GLN A 696 -14.90 -191.00 54.15
C GLN A 696 -13.49 -191.57 53.96
N GLN A 697 -12.52 -190.99 54.70
CA GLN A 697 -11.17 -191.52 54.93
C GLN A 697 -10.25 -191.49 53.69
N LEU A 698 -9.11 -190.76 53.66
CA LEU A 698 -8.35 -190.12 54.75
C LEU A 698 -7.32 -189.10 54.20
N GLN A 699 -6.74 -188.30 55.13
CA GLN A 699 -5.37 -187.75 55.12
C GLN A 699 -4.95 -186.61 54.15
N ALA A 700 -4.33 -185.57 54.75
CA ALA A 700 -3.32 -184.67 54.16
C ALA A 700 -3.63 -184.07 52.77
N GLN A 701 -4.59 -183.16 52.61
CA GLN A 701 -4.58 -181.78 53.16
C GLN A 701 -3.25 -181.04 52.92
N LEU A 702 -3.08 -180.55 51.67
CA LEU A 702 -2.04 -179.62 51.21
C LEU A 702 -2.58 -178.18 51.21
N THR A 703 -1.71 -177.16 51.21
CA THR A 703 -2.11 -175.75 51.42
C THR A 703 -1.16 -174.75 50.73
N LEU A 704 -1.72 -173.61 50.26
CA LEU A 704 -1.08 -172.38 49.74
C LEU A 704 -0.39 -172.40 48.34
N MET A 705 -0.99 -171.63 47.41
CA MET A 705 -0.52 -171.12 46.10
C MET A 705 -1.50 -169.99 45.67
N ALA A 706 -1.26 -169.05 44.74
CA ALA A 706 -0.08 -168.25 44.35
C ALA A 706 -0.46 -167.26 43.21
N VAL A 707 0.20 -166.08 43.11
CA VAL A 707 0.43 -165.28 41.85
C VAL A 707 -0.85 -164.67 41.18
N PRO A 708 -0.83 -163.68 40.24
CA PRO A 708 0.27 -162.96 39.54
C PRO A 708 0.32 -161.41 39.71
N GLY A 709 1.31 -160.77 39.05
CA GLY A 709 1.34 -159.31 38.85
C GLY A 709 2.64 -158.74 38.21
N GLU A 710 3.10 -159.26 37.06
CA GLU A 710 4.36 -158.84 36.40
C GLU A 710 4.18 -158.40 34.93
N GLY A 711 5.03 -157.45 34.47
CA GLY A 711 5.56 -157.34 33.10
C GLY A 711 4.70 -156.69 31.99
N ASP A 712 5.26 -156.24 30.85
CA ASP A 712 6.67 -155.91 30.49
C ASP A 712 6.72 -155.13 29.13
N GLY A 713 7.88 -154.55 28.75
CA GLY A 713 8.19 -153.93 27.43
C GLY A 713 7.88 -152.41 27.30
N LEU A 714 8.69 -151.50 26.72
CA LEU A 714 9.79 -151.52 25.69
C LEU A 714 9.31 -151.84 24.26
N GLU A 715 9.76 -151.24 23.15
CA GLU A 715 10.76 -150.16 22.83
C GLU A 715 10.39 -149.57 21.42
N SER A 716 10.47 -148.25 21.15
CA SER A 716 11.53 -147.49 20.41
C SER A 716 11.53 -147.52 18.85
N GLU A 717 12.05 -146.42 18.25
CA GLU A 717 12.36 -146.17 16.80
C GLU A 717 11.15 -146.09 15.82
N GLU A 718 11.08 -145.22 14.79
CA GLU A 718 11.90 -144.09 14.26
C GLU A 718 10.91 -143.09 13.54
N GLN A 719 11.17 -142.07 12.68
CA GLN A 719 12.32 -141.56 11.88
C GLN A 719 12.12 -140.03 11.57
N ASP A 720 12.98 -139.46 10.71
CA ASP A 720 13.14 -138.03 10.30
C ASP A 720 12.22 -137.53 9.14
N GLU A 721 12.26 -136.28 8.62
CA GLU A 721 12.99 -135.02 8.96
C GLU A 721 11.98 -133.80 8.94
N GLU A 722 12.20 -132.51 8.59
CA GLU A 722 13.28 -131.71 7.96
C GLU A 722 13.37 -130.30 8.59
N ALA A 723 14.25 -129.45 8.06
CA ALA A 723 14.55 -128.08 8.47
C ALA A 723 13.92 -127.04 7.49
N PRO A 724 14.36 -125.75 7.38
CA PRO A 724 15.26 -124.97 8.23
C PRO A 724 14.77 -123.55 8.66
N ARG A 725 15.66 -122.91 9.45
CA ARG A 725 15.71 -121.53 10.00
C ARG A 725 15.96 -120.43 8.92
N PRO A 726 15.92 -119.08 9.17
CA PRO A 726 16.42 -118.32 10.35
C PRO A 726 15.60 -117.09 10.87
N LYS A 727 15.79 -116.62 12.12
CA LYS A 727 16.66 -115.50 12.63
C LYS A 727 16.61 -114.20 11.77
N LEU A 728 16.49 -112.98 12.28
CA LEU A 728 17.23 -112.20 13.31
C LEU A 728 16.37 -110.95 13.68
N SER A 729 16.54 -110.09 14.70
CA SER A 729 17.21 -109.96 16.01
C SER A 729 17.01 -108.49 16.47
N VAL A 730 17.08 -108.16 17.78
CA VAL A 730 17.00 -106.76 18.31
C VAL A 730 18.28 -105.95 17.96
N PRO A 731 18.29 -104.60 18.14
CA PRO A 731 18.92 -104.05 19.35
C PRO A 731 18.23 -102.80 19.96
N GLU A 732 18.70 -102.42 21.15
CA GLU A 732 18.22 -101.31 22.00
C GLU A 732 18.99 -99.99 21.73
N GLU A 733 18.72 -98.96 22.54
CA GLU A 733 19.37 -97.64 22.52
C GLU A 733 20.89 -97.71 22.74
N LEU A 734 21.68 -96.96 21.97
CA LEU A 734 22.92 -96.31 22.43
C LEU A 734 23.50 -95.33 21.39
N GLU A 735 24.46 -94.51 21.82
CA GLU A 735 25.02 -93.39 21.07
C GLU A 735 26.16 -93.78 20.10
N SER A 736 26.41 -92.89 19.13
CA SER A 736 27.60 -92.80 18.27
C SER A 736 27.79 -93.82 17.12
N ARG A 737 27.69 -93.32 15.88
CA ARG A 737 28.75 -93.38 14.84
C ARG A 737 28.36 -92.58 13.59
N GLU A 738 27.10 -92.66 13.16
CA GLU A 738 26.65 -92.08 11.89
C GLU A 738 26.53 -90.55 11.96
N ALA A 739 26.03 -89.99 13.07
CA ALA A 739 26.05 -88.55 13.32
C ALA A 739 27.47 -87.93 13.28
N LEU A 740 28.51 -88.71 13.59
CA LEU A 740 29.91 -88.27 13.47
C LEU A 740 30.35 -88.24 12.00
N VAL A 741 29.84 -89.14 11.16
CA VAL A 741 30.12 -89.21 9.72
C VAL A 741 29.43 -88.07 8.98
N GLU A 742 28.19 -87.72 9.32
CA GLU A 742 27.49 -86.55 8.76
C GLU A 742 28.19 -85.23 9.14
N PHE A 743 28.67 -85.12 10.38
CA PHE A 743 29.48 -83.99 10.84
C PHE A 743 30.79 -83.84 10.03
N PHE A 744 31.52 -84.93 9.79
CA PHE A 744 32.75 -84.86 8.99
C PHE A 744 32.51 -84.57 7.50
N HIS A 745 31.43 -85.05 6.90
CA HIS A 745 31.11 -84.73 5.50
C HIS A 745 30.67 -83.27 5.31
N SER A 746 29.86 -82.73 6.24
CA SER A 746 29.45 -81.32 6.21
C SER A 746 30.61 -80.36 6.49
N ALA A 747 31.52 -80.71 7.41
CA ALA A 747 32.74 -79.95 7.66
C ALA A 747 33.69 -79.92 6.45
N LEU A 748 33.84 -81.04 5.72
CA LEU A 748 34.65 -81.10 4.50
C LEU A 748 34.08 -80.21 3.38
N ALA A 749 32.76 -80.31 3.12
CA ALA A 749 32.11 -79.47 2.10
C ALA A 749 32.28 -77.97 2.39
N SER A 750 32.12 -77.55 3.66
CA SER A 750 32.33 -76.16 4.07
C SER A 750 33.75 -75.66 3.81
N ALA A 751 34.77 -76.50 4.01
CA ALA A 751 36.17 -76.13 3.80
C ALA A 751 36.53 -76.02 2.31
N GLU A 752 35.95 -76.86 1.45
CA GLU A 752 36.15 -76.77 -0.01
C GLU A 752 35.49 -75.52 -0.60
N ASP A 753 34.30 -75.13 -0.11
CA ASP A 753 33.61 -73.92 -0.58
C ASP A 753 34.34 -72.62 -0.19
N GLU A 754 34.92 -72.54 1.02
CA GLU A 754 35.78 -71.41 1.40
C GLU A 754 37.06 -71.35 0.55
N GLN A 755 37.69 -72.49 0.26
CA GLN A 755 38.84 -72.55 -0.65
C GLN A 755 38.45 -72.11 -2.07
N ALA A 756 37.26 -72.47 -2.54
CA ALA A 756 36.72 -72.02 -3.83
C ALA A 756 36.34 -70.53 -3.84
N ARG A 757 35.96 -69.95 -2.69
CA ARG A 757 35.64 -68.52 -2.52
C ARG A 757 36.89 -67.65 -2.57
N LEU A 758 37.94 -68.00 -1.82
CA LEU A 758 39.21 -67.27 -1.82
C LEU A 758 39.92 -67.33 -3.19
N ARG A 759 39.82 -68.47 -3.90
CA ARG A 759 40.32 -68.62 -5.28
C ARG A 759 39.59 -67.74 -6.31
N ARG A 760 38.32 -67.36 -6.06
CA ARG A 760 37.57 -66.41 -6.91
C ARG A 760 38.08 -64.99 -6.70
N GLN A 761 38.14 -64.53 -5.44
CA GLN A 761 38.62 -63.19 -5.08
C GLN A 761 40.05 -62.91 -5.59
N LEU A 762 40.96 -63.88 -5.49
CA LEU A 762 42.33 -63.73 -5.99
C LEU A 762 42.40 -63.62 -7.53
N LYS A 763 41.46 -64.22 -8.27
CA LYS A 763 41.35 -64.04 -9.73
C LYS A 763 40.80 -62.65 -10.07
N GLU A 764 39.74 -62.23 -9.39
CA GLU A 764 39.11 -60.91 -9.59
C GLU A 764 40.09 -59.76 -9.34
N GLN A 765 40.86 -59.82 -8.25
CA GLN A 765 41.85 -58.80 -7.92
C GLN A 765 42.99 -58.71 -8.96
N LYS A 766 43.52 -59.85 -9.42
CA LYS A 766 44.53 -59.88 -10.49
C LYS A 766 44.01 -59.30 -11.81
N LEU A 767 42.77 -59.62 -12.16
CA LEU A 767 42.13 -59.18 -13.41
C LEU A 767 41.77 -57.67 -13.35
N HIS A 768 41.48 -57.13 -12.16
CA HIS A 768 41.35 -55.69 -11.93
C HIS A 768 42.68 -54.95 -12.19
N CYS A 769 43.80 -55.42 -11.63
CA CYS A 769 45.12 -54.82 -11.86
C CYS A 769 45.53 -54.82 -13.34
N GLN A 770 45.26 -55.90 -14.08
CA GLN A 770 45.56 -55.98 -15.52
C GLN A 770 44.75 -54.96 -16.35
N ARG A 771 43.48 -54.72 -16.01
CA ARG A 771 42.65 -53.70 -16.70
C ARG A 771 43.21 -52.29 -16.53
N LEU A 772 43.67 -51.94 -15.33
CA LEU A 772 44.28 -50.64 -15.05
C LEU A 772 45.58 -50.43 -15.85
N CYS A 773 46.42 -51.47 -15.97
CA CYS A 773 47.70 -51.38 -16.69
C CYS A 773 47.53 -51.17 -18.21
N HIS A 774 46.47 -51.70 -18.83
CA HIS A 774 46.22 -51.48 -20.26
C HIS A 774 45.55 -50.14 -20.57
N LEU A 775 44.68 -49.62 -19.68
CA LEU A 775 44.05 -48.30 -19.85
C LEU A 775 45.06 -47.14 -19.84
N ALA A 776 46.20 -47.29 -19.13
CA ALA A 776 47.26 -46.29 -19.10
C ALA A 776 48.14 -46.27 -20.37
N ALA A 777 48.17 -47.36 -21.15
CA ALA A 777 49.15 -47.56 -22.22
C ALA A 777 48.68 -47.06 -23.61
N THR A 778 47.37 -46.91 -23.83
CA THR A 778 46.81 -46.61 -25.17
C THR A 778 46.35 -45.16 -25.35
N ALA A 779 46.60 -44.28 -24.37
CA ALA A 779 46.12 -42.89 -24.36
C ALA A 779 47.15 -41.87 -24.88
N GLN A 780 48.32 -42.31 -25.39
CA GLN A 780 49.46 -41.44 -25.71
C GLN A 780 50.01 -41.55 -27.15
N ASP A 781 49.43 -42.40 -28.01
CA ASP A 781 49.95 -42.62 -29.36
C ASP A 781 48.84 -42.61 -30.41
N GLY A 782 49.08 -41.99 -31.58
CA GLY A 782 48.13 -41.97 -32.70
C GLY A 782 47.49 -40.64 -33.14
N VAL A 783 48.25 -39.51 -33.17
CA VAL A 783 47.85 -38.32 -33.96
C VAL A 783 49.03 -37.78 -34.78
N GLU A 784 49.29 -38.39 -35.95
CA GLU A 784 49.64 -37.63 -37.17
C GLU A 784 49.60 -38.49 -38.45
N LYS A 785 49.21 -37.82 -39.55
CA LYS A 785 49.57 -38.05 -40.98
C LYS A 785 48.99 -39.17 -41.87
N GLU A 786 48.72 -38.67 -43.08
CA GLU A 786 48.83 -39.27 -44.42
C GLU A 786 47.76 -40.26 -44.93
N ALA A 787 47.01 -39.77 -45.94
CA ALA A 787 46.34 -40.57 -46.95
C ALA A 787 47.24 -40.67 -48.20
N PRO A 788 47.08 -41.70 -49.06
CA PRO A 788 46.08 -41.54 -50.13
C PRO A 788 45.27 -42.82 -50.46
N ALA A 789 44.23 -42.63 -51.29
CA ALA A 789 43.36 -43.66 -51.87
C ALA A 789 43.96 -44.22 -53.21
N PRO A 790 43.31 -45.11 -54.01
CA PRO A 790 41.94 -45.63 -53.90
C PRO A 790 41.70 -47.12 -54.32
N ARG A 791 40.41 -47.48 -54.47
CA ARG A 791 39.80 -48.50 -55.37
C ARG A 791 39.59 -49.95 -54.91
N THR A 792 38.30 -50.22 -54.61
CA THR A 792 37.47 -51.28 -55.20
C THR A 792 37.32 -52.63 -54.46
N GLY A 793 36.13 -52.81 -53.88
CA GLY A 793 35.34 -54.05 -54.04
C GLY A 793 35.25 -54.98 -52.81
N GLY A 794 34.16 -54.87 -52.05
CA GLY A 794 33.79 -55.86 -51.02
C GLY A 794 33.06 -55.23 -49.83
N ASP A 795 31.74 -55.26 -49.83
CA ASP A 795 30.93 -54.78 -48.69
C ASP A 795 31.07 -55.67 -47.46
N SER A 796 31.67 -55.12 -46.40
CA SER A 796 31.25 -55.27 -44.99
C SER A 796 32.24 -54.53 -44.08
N VAL A 797 31.85 -53.35 -43.57
CA VAL A 797 32.55 -52.75 -42.42
C VAL A 797 32.30 -53.67 -41.22
N PRO A 798 33.33 -54.11 -40.47
CA PRO A 798 33.13 -54.95 -39.29
C PRO A 798 32.17 -54.29 -38.30
N ALA A 799 31.16 -55.03 -37.83
CA ALA A 799 30.16 -54.51 -36.90
C ALA A 799 30.80 -53.93 -35.63
N GLU A 800 31.90 -54.54 -35.18
CA GLU A 800 32.75 -54.08 -34.08
C GLU A 800 33.36 -52.69 -34.33
N ALA A 801 33.81 -52.40 -35.56
CA ALA A 801 34.34 -51.09 -35.95
C ALA A 801 33.23 -50.03 -36.04
N HIS A 802 32.06 -50.41 -36.55
CA HIS A 802 30.89 -49.53 -36.55
C HIS A 802 30.39 -49.23 -35.12
N GLN A 803 30.38 -50.24 -34.24
CA GLN A 803 29.98 -50.08 -32.84
C GLN A 803 31.02 -49.30 -32.01
N ALA A 804 32.32 -49.49 -32.27
CA ALA A 804 33.37 -48.67 -31.68
C ALA A 804 33.28 -47.20 -32.13
N LEU A 805 32.99 -46.96 -33.41
CA LEU A 805 32.74 -45.62 -33.94
C LEU A 805 31.46 -45.01 -33.33
N GLN A 806 30.38 -45.79 -33.17
CA GLN A 806 29.16 -45.33 -32.50
C GLN A 806 29.46 -44.93 -31.05
N VAL A 807 30.15 -45.76 -30.25
CA VAL A 807 30.52 -45.42 -28.87
C VAL A 807 31.48 -44.22 -28.79
N ALA A 808 32.31 -43.98 -29.81
CA ALA A 808 33.13 -42.76 -29.91
C ALA A 808 32.26 -41.52 -30.24
N MET A 809 31.30 -41.66 -31.16
CA MET A 809 30.33 -40.62 -31.51
C MET A 809 29.40 -40.28 -30.33
N ASP A 810 28.90 -41.26 -29.59
CA ASP A 810 28.05 -41.07 -28.41
C ASP A 810 28.80 -40.30 -27.32
N LYS A 811 30.09 -40.61 -27.10
CA LYS A 811 30.97 -39.88 -26.16
C LYS A 811 31.29 -38.46 -26.65
N LEU A 812 31.49 -38.27 -27.95
CA LEU A 812 31.72 -36.95 -28.54
C LEU A 812 30.45 -36.09 -28.47
N GLN A 813 29.29 -36.68 -28.73
CA GLN A 813 27.98 -36.04 -28.58
C GLN A 813 27.71 -35.67 -27.13
N GLY A 814 27.97 -36.58 -26.17
CA GLY A 814 27.89 -36.30 -24.74
C GLY A 814 28.74 -35.09 -24.35
N ARG A 815 30.04 -35.11 -24.67
CA ARG A 815 30.95 -33.98 -24.42
C ARG A 815 30.55 -32.69 -25.13
N PHE A 816 29.98 -32.77 -26.33
CA PHE A 816 29.50 -31.60 -27.05
C PHE A 816 28.24 -31.02 -26.38
N THR A 817 27.33 -31.87 -25.88
CA THR A 817 26.16 -31.44 -25.10
C THR A 817 26.58 -30.86 -23.75
N GLU A 818 27.51 -31.49 -23.03
CA GLU A 818 28.12 -30.98 -21.78
C GLU A 818 28.74 -29.59 -22.01
N LEU A 819 29.65 -29.45 -22.99
CA LEU A 819 30.30 -28.17 -23.31
C LEU A 819 29.32 -27.10 -23.80
N MET A 820 28.27 -27.49 -24.53
CA MET A 820 27.21 -26.55 -24.93
C MET A 820 26.35 -26.10 -23.74
N GLN A 821 26.11 -26.96 -22.74
CA GLN A 821 25.46 -26.58 -21.49
C GLN A 821 26.36 -25.66 -20.66
N GLU A 822 27.63 -26.02 -20.43
CA GLU A 822 28.61 -25.16 -19.76
C GLU A 822 28.71 -23.78 -20.42
N LYS A 823 28.63 -23.73 -21.76
CA LYS A 823 28.61 -22.47 -22.52
C LYS A 823 27.32 -21.65 -22.34
N VAL A 824 26.17 -22.30 -22.13
CA VAL A 824 24.91 -21.62 -21.78
C VAL A 824 25.01 -21.09 -20.35
N ASP A 825 25.39 -21.93 -19.38
CA ASP A 825 25.55 -21.56 -17.98
C ASP A 825 26.56 -20.39 -17.81
N LEU A 826 27.67 -20.42 -18.55
CA LEU A 826 28.65 -19.33 -18.59
C LEU A 826 28.09 -18.05 -19.24
N LYS A 827 27.23 -18.17 -20.26
CA LYS A 827 26.59 -17.01 -20.92
C LYS A 827 25.56 -16.37 -19.99
N GLU A 828 24.72 -17.16 -19.33
CA GLU A 828 23.78 -16.68 -18.31
C GLU A 828 24.53 -15.99 -17.16
N ARG A 829 25.67 -16.56 -16.71
CA ARG A 829 26.52 -15.96 -15.68
C ARG A 829 27.23 -14.68 -16.13
N VAL A 830 27.54 -14.53 -17.42
CA VAL A 830 28.03 -13.27 -17.99
C VAL A 830 26.91 -12.22 -18.01
N GLU A 831 25.70 -12.60 -18.43
CA GLU A 831 24.52 -11.70 -18.44
C GLU A 831 24.12 -11.25 -17.01
N GLU A 832 24.23 -12.13 -16.01
CA GLU A 832 24.12 -11.75 -14.59
C GLU A 832 25.18 -10.72 -14.16
N LEU A 833 26.44 -10.90 -14.59
CA LEU A 833 27.53 -10.00 -14.24
C LEU A 833 27.41 -8.65 -14.95
N GLU A 834 26.99 -8.63 -16.22
CA GLU A 834 26.68 -7.42 -16.97
C GLU A 834 25.54 -6.64 -16.29
N HIS A 835 24.45 -7.31 -15.88
CA HIS A 835 23.38 -6.68 -15.10
C HIS A 835 23.89 -6.08 -13.78
N ARG A 836 24.74 -6.81 -13.03
CA ARG A 836 25.34 -6.28 -11.78
C ARG A 836 26.27 -5.10 -12.04
N CYS A 837 27.04 -5.11 -13.13
CA CYS A 837 27.87 -3.97 -13.53
C CYS A 837 27.03 -2.73 -13.89
N ILE A 838 25.91 -2.91 -14.60
CA ILE A 838 24.97 -1.82 -14.92
C ILE A 838 24.35 -1.25 -13.63
N GLN A 839 23.91 -2.12 -12.71
CA GLN A 839 23.39 -1.69 -11.40
C GLN A 839 24.44 -0.90 -10.60
N LEU A 840 25.67 -1.44 -10.47
CA LEU A 840 26.76 -0.77 -9.76
C LEU A 840 27.18 0.54 -10.42
N SER A 841 27.08 0.68 -11.75
CA SER A 841 27.29 1.98 -12.41
C SER A 841 26.20 2.99 -12.05
N GLY A 842 24.92 2.60 -12.05
CA GLY A 842 23.82 3.48 -11.63
C GLY A 842 23.88 3.88 -10.15
N GLU A 843 24.30 2.97 -9.28
CA GLU A 843 24.60 3.26 -7.86
C GLU A 843 25.78 4.24 -7.73
N THR A 844 26.84 4.07 -8.54
CA THR A 844 28.00 4.97 -8.57
C THR A 844 27.61 6.37 -9.09
N ASP A 845 26.81 6.46 -10.14
CA ASP A 845 26.30 7.72 -10.68
C ASP A 845 25.39 8.43 -9.66
N THR A 846 24.55 7.68 -8.94
CA THR A 846 23.71 8.21 -7.84
C THR A 846 24.55 8.76 -6.69
N ILE A 847 25.65 8.09 -6.32
CA ILE A 847 26.63 8.60 -5.36
C ILE A 847 27.31 9.87 -5.90
N GLY A 848 27.60 9.93 -7.21
CA GLY A 848 28.09 11.12 -7.90
C GLY A 848 27.12 12.31 -7.82
N GLU A 849 25.83 12.09 -8.10
CA GLU A 849 24.79 13.12 -7.94
C GLU A 849 24.69 13.60 -6.48
N TYR A 850 24.74 12.69 -5.49
CA TYR A 850 24.73 13.05 -4.07
C TYR A 850 25.95 13.89 -3.67
N ILE A 851 27.14 13.53 -4.15
CA ILE A 851 28.37 14.32 -3.94
C ILE A 851 28.24 15.71 -4.56
N ALA A 852 27.71 15.83 -5.78
CA ALA A 852 27.48 17.11 -6.44
C ALA A 852 26.46 17.99 -5.69
N LEU A 853 25.34 17.39 -5.24
CA LEU A 853 24.33 18.06 -4.43
C LEU A 853 24.91 18.55 -3.10
N TYR A 854 25.72 17.73 -2.41
CA TYR A 854 26.38 18.12 -1.16
C TYR A 854 27.41 19.24 -1.38
N GLN A 855 28.18 19.20 -2.47
CA GLN A 855 29.10 20.28 -2.83
C GLN A 855 28.36 21.60 -3.13
N SER A 856 27.25 21.53 -3.86
CA SER A 856 26.37 22.69 -4.15
C SER A 856 25.76 23.26 -2.86
N GLN A 857 25.17 22.43 -2.01
CA GLN A 857 24.60 22.84 -0.72
C GLN A 857 25.67 23.48 0.18
N ARG A 858 26.89 22.93 0.22
CA ARG A 858 28.03 23.51 0.94
C ARG A 858 28.50 24.83 0.35
N ALA A 859 28.43 25.02 -0.96
CA ALA A 859 28.74 26.30 -1.61
C ALA A 859 27.70 27.37 -1.26
N VAL A 860 26.40 27.04 -1.31
CA VAL A 860 25.30 27.94 -0.90
C VAL A 860 25.40 28.30 0.58
N LEU A 861 25.70 27.34 1.45
CA LEU A 861 25.92 27.60 2.89
C LEU A 861 27.14 28.51 3.12
N LYS A 862 28.22 28.36 2.33
CA LYS A 862 29.38 29.25 2.40
C LYS A 862 29.06 30.66 1.91
N ALA A 863 28.39 30.81 0.77
CA ALA A 863 27.95 32.11 0.26
C ALA A 863 27.07 32.84 1.28
N ARG A 864 26.06 32.16 1.85
CA ARG A 864 25.20 32.71 2.91
C ARG A 864 25.93 33.02 4.23
N HIS A 865 27.10 32.41 4.46
CA HIS A 865 27.97 32.78 5.58
C HIS A 865 28.77 34.04 5.26
N GLN A 866 29.29 34.16 4.02
CA GLN A 866 30.01 35.34 3.56
C GLN A 866 29.09 36.57 3.50
N GLU A 867 27.86 36.45 3.00
CA GLU A 867 26.82 37.50 3.06
C GLU A 867 26.59 38.00 4.51
N LYS A 868 26.58 37.09 5.49
CA LYS A 868 26.44 37.45 6.90
C LYS A 868 27.68 38.12 7.46
N GLU A 869 28.88 37.65 7.11
CA GLU A 869 30.14 38.27 7.53
C GLU A 869 30.30 39.66 6.93
N GLU A 870 29.92 39.86 5.67
CA GLU A 870 29.85 41.18 5.05
C GLU A 870 28.83 42.08 5.74
N TYR A 871 27.62 41.60 6.01
CA TYR A 871 26.60 42.39 6.72
C TYR A 871 27.05 42.78 8.14
N ILE A 872 27.67 41.86 8.88
CA ILE A 872 28.26 42.13 10.19
C ILE A 872 29.42 43.13 10.09
N SER A 873 30.23 43.05 9.03
CA SER A 873 31.35 43.96 8.79
C SER A 873 30.88 45.38 8.47
N ARG A 874 29.83 45.52 7.63
CA ARG A 874 29.18 46.81 7.33
C ARG A 874 28.55 47.40 8.60
N LEU A 875 27.76 46.63 9.34
CA LEU A 875 27.17 47.06 10.61
C LEU A 875 28.22 47.45 11.67
N ALA A 876 29.41 46.83 11.65
CA ALA A 876 30.53 47.21 12.50
C ALA A 876 31.20 48.52 12.04
N GLN A 877 31.31 48.75 10.73
CA GLN A 877 31.75 50.02 10.15
C GLN A 877 30.76 51.15 10.47
N ASP A 878 29.47 50.97 10.17
CA ASP A 878 28.39 51.94 10.46
C ASP A 878 28.41 52.38 11.93
N LYS A 879 28.65 51.42 12.84
CA LYS A 879 28.76 51.67 14.28
C LYS A 879 30.01 52.48 14.66
N GLU A 880 31.14 52.25 14.01
CA GLU A 880 32.37 53.00 14.26
C GLU A 880 32.30 54.40 13.64
N GLU A 881 31.72 54.56 12.44
CA GLU A 881 31.42 55.86 11.84
C GLU A 881 30.43 56.67 12.69
N MET A 882 29.36 56.05 13.18
CA MET A 882 28.44 56.67 14.14
C MET A 882 29.17 57.10 15.43
N LYS A 883 30.12 56.30 15.91
CA LYS A 883 30.95 56.63 17.08
C LYS A 883 31.92 57.79 16.80
N VAL A 884 32.47 57.91 15.59
CA VAL A 884 33.25 59.09 15.17
C VAL A 884 32.35 60.33 15.13
N LYS A 885 31.17 60.28 14.49
CA LYS A 885 30.22 61.40 14.45
C LYS A 885 29.73 61.83 15.84
N LEU A 886 29.59 60.89 16.78
CA LEU A 886 29.26 61.21 18.18
C LEU A 886 30.42 61.87 18.94
N LEU A 887 31.68 61.56 18.62
CA LEU A 887 32.86 62.23 19.18
C LEU A 887 33.01 63.64 18.60
N GLU A 888 32.86 63.81 17.28
CA GLU A 888 32.83 65.12 16.62
C GLU A 888 31.73 66.02 17.20
N LEU A 889 30.53 65.46 17.43
CA LEU A 889 29.42 66.15 18.09
C LEU A 889 29.79 66.56 19.53
N GLN A 890 30.47 65.69 20.28
CA GLN A 890 30.92 65.99 21.63
C GLN A 890 31.97 67.11 21.66
N GLU A 891 32.93 67.12 20.73
CA GLU A 891 33.92 68.20 20.58
C GLU A 891 33.26 69.52 20.19
N LEU A 892 32.36 69.54 19.20
CA LEU A 892 31.64 70.74 18.80
C LEU A 892 30.77 71.30 19.93
N VAL A 893 30.11 70.45 20.71
CA VAL A 893 29.34 70.87 21.91
C VAL A 893 30.28 71.44 22.99
N LEU A 894 31.47 70.87 23.18
CA LEU A 894 32.48 71.41 24.09
C LEU A 894 32.95 72.79 23.65
N CYS A 895 33.22 72.97 22.35
CA CYS A 895 33.56 74.26 21.74
C CYS A 895 32.45 75.30 21.92
N LEU A 896 31.19 74.94 21.62
CA LEU A 896 30.04 75.83 21.80
C LEU A 896 29.85 76.25 23.27
N VAL A 897 30.08 75.34 24.22
CA VAL A 897 30.08 75.67 25.66
C VAL A 897 31.26 76.56 26.03
N GLY A 898 32.45 76.35 25.45
CA GLY A 898 33.62 77.21 25.59
C GLY A 898 33.37 78.63 25.09
N GLU A 899 32.90 78.79 23.86
CA GLU A 899 32.52 80.06 23.24
C GLU A 899 31.43 80.79 24.04
N ARG A 900 30.43 80.07 24.54
CA ARG A 900 29.38 80.61 25.43
C ARG A 900 29.96 81.08 26.75
N ASN A 901 30.89 80.33 27.34
CA ASN A 901 31.55 80.69 28.59
C ASN A 901 32.49 81.89 28.40
N GLU A 902 33.19 81.99 27.26
CA GLU A 902 33.91 83.19 26.85
C GLU A 902 32.99 84.39 26.69
N TRP A 903 31.82 84.23 26.05
CA TRP A 903 30.81 85.29 25.94
C TRP A 903 30.30 85.72 27.32
N TYR A 904 30.07 84.78 28.23
CA TYR A 904 29.72 85.07 29.63
C TYR A 904 30.84 85.83 30.36
N GLY A 905 32.10 85.44 30.17
CA GLY A 905 33.26 86.14 30.73
C GLY A 905 33.41 87.56 30.17
N LYS A 906 33.24 87.74 28.86
CA LYS A 906 33.24 89.04 28.18
C LYS A 906 32.06 89.92 28.64
N PHE A 907 30.89 89.34 28.90
CA PHE A 907 29.72 90.02 29.44
C PHE A 907 29.89 90.43 30.91
N LEU A 908 30.45 89.56 31.76
CA LEU A 908 30.80 89.87 33.15
C LEU A 908 31.87 90.97 33.26
N ALA A 909 32.86 90.96 32.36
CA ALA A 909 33.85 92.02 32.23
C ALA A 909 33.21 93.34 31.74
N ALA A 910 32.29 93.29 30.77
CA ALA A 910 31.58 94.45 30.27
C ALA A 910 30.61 95.07 31.31
N GLN A 911 30.09 94.29 32.26
CA GLN A 911 29.28 94.80 33.36
C GLN A 911 30.08 95.51 34.46
N ASN A 912 31.42 95.39 34.50
CA ASN A 912 32.26 96.01 35.54
C ASN A 912 33.38 96.89 34.95
N PRO A 913 33.04 98.05 34.34
CA PRO A 913 34.04 99.01 33.87
C PRO A 913 34.69 99.80 35.03
N ALA A 914 35.93 99.44 35.35
CA ALA A 914 36.90 100.12 36.23
C ALA A 914 36.60 100.15 37.75
N GLY A 915 37.49 99.52 38.55
CA GLY A 915 37.43 99.55 40.01
C GLY A 915 38.51 98.70 40.71
N GLU A 916 39.78 99.13 40.68
CA GLU A 916 40.81 98.65 41.62
C GLU A 916 40.81 99.49 42.92
N PRO A 917 41.33 98.99 44.06
CA PRO A 917 41.43 97.58 44.51
C PRO A 917 40.97 97.42 45.99
N THR A 918 41.42 96.33 46.66
CA THR A 918 41.69 96.19 48.13
C THR A 918 40.79 95.23 48.93
N THR A 919 41.46 94.39 49.75
CA THR A 919 40.96 93.56 50.89
C THR A 919 39.96 92.41 50.67
N ALA A 920 40.45 91.20 50.92
CA ALA A 920 39.71 89.99 51.34
C ALA A 920 39.43 90.04 52.88
N PRO A 921 38.99 88.97 53.61
CA PRO A 921 38.73 87.56 53.22
C PRO A 921 37.48 86.88 53.85
N HIS A 922 37.39 85.54 53.67
CA HIS A 922 36.71 84.50 54.49
C HIS A 922 35.33 83.91 54.06
N THR A 923 35.32 82.56 53.96
CA THR A 923 34.24 81.59 54.32
C THR A 923 32.88 81.63 53.56
N CYS A 924 32.15 80.52 53.37
CA CYS A 924 32.35 79.11 53.77
C CYS A 924 31.60 78.11 52.86
N GLN A 925 32.09 76.85 52.85
CA GLN A 925 31.38 75.56 52.79
C GLN A 925 30.20 75.28 51.81
N GLU A 926 30.35 74.16 51.08
CA GLU A 926 29.42 73.01 50.97
C GLU A 926 28.08 73.06 51.74
N PRO A 927 26.99 72.47 51.19
CA PRO A 927 26.83 71.02 51.38
C PRO A 927 26.16 70.18 50.27
N SER A 928 26.20 68.89 50.55
CA SER A 928 25.69 67.70 49.87
C SER A 928 24.26 67.67 49.31
N THR A 929 24.11 66.77 48.34
CA THR A 929 22.95 65.91 48.05
C THR A 929 21.96 65.66 49.19
N ALA A 930 20.67 65.67 48.86
CA ALA A 930 19.61 64.90 49.53
C ALA A 930 18.53 64.50 48.52
N ASP A 931 18.00 63.28 48.64
CA ASP A 931 16.95 62.75 47.76
C ASP A 931 15.54 63.28 48.12
N SER A 932 14.66 63.43 47.11
CA SER A 932 13.39 62.69 47.07
C SER A 932 12.58 62.93 45.79
N GLU A 933 12.05 61.83 45.25
CA GLU A 933 10.70 61.65 44.69
C GLU A 933 10.05 62.80 43.89
N GLY A 934 9.98 62.63 42.56
CA GLY A 934 9.10 63.38 41.66
C GLY A 934 8.54 62.47 40.57
N GLY A 935 7.37 61.89 40.81
CA GLY A 935 6.71 60.98 39.85
C GLY A 935 6.27 61.72 38.58
N LEU A 936 6.46 61.09 37.42
CA LEU A 936 6.07 61.64 36.13
C LEU A 936 4.55 61.77 36.04
N GLN A 937 4.06 63.01 35.85
CA GLN A 937 2.67 63.24 35.44
C GLN A 937 2.61 63.51 33.94
N GLU A 938 1.77 62.72 33.28
CA GLU A 938 1.47 62.74 31.85
C GLU A 938 0.79 64.07 31.43
N VAL A 939 1.24 64.68 30.32
CA VAL A 939 0.66 65.92 29.78
C VAL A 939 0.31 65.73 28.31
N SER A 940 -0.99 65.81 28.01
CA SER A 940 -1.54 65.68 26.66
C SER A 940 -1.33 66.93 25.79
N LEU A 941 -1.49 66.73 24.48
CA LEU A 941 -1.40 67.74 23.43
C LEU A 941 -2.56 68.76 23.45
N ALA A 942 -2.34 69.83 22.68
CA ALA A 942 -3.26 70.92 22.29
C ALA A 942 -3.58 71.97 23.36
N ASP A 943 -3.23 73.23 23.06
CA ASP A 943 -4.13 74.04 22.23
C ASP A 943 -3.35 75.00 21.31
N THR A 944 -3.99 75.59 20.30
CA THR A 944 -3.37 76.44 19.26
C THR A 944 -3.98 77.83 19.23
N VAL A 945 -3.20 78.86 19.58
CA VAL A 945 -3.60 80.26 19.47
C VAL A 945 -2.44 81.10 18.91
N GLU A 946 -2.61 81.66 17.71
CA GLU A 946 -1.71 82.66 17.15
C GLU A 946 -1.74 83.95 17.99
N PRO A 947 -0.67 84.76 17.91
CA PRO A 947 -0.92 86.12 17.44
C PRO A 947 -0.04 86.50 16.26
N GLN A 948 -0.69 87.09 15.24
CA GLN A 948 -0.03 87.70 14.09
C GLN A 948 0.89 88.85 14.52
N GLN A 949 2.09 88.92 13.95
CA GLN A 949 2.88 90.15 13.92
C GLN A 949 3.24 90.52 12.49
N GLY A 950 3.16 91.83 12.21
CA GLY A 950 3.30 92.39 10.87
C GLY A 950 4.75 92.58 10.43
N THR A 951 4.91 92.78 9.13
CA THR A 951 6.19 93.00 8.44
C THR A 951 6.94 94.23 8.94
N LEU A 952 8.23 94.08 9.27
CA LEU A 952 9.33 94.96 8.85
C LEU A 952 10.67 94.20 9.01
N PRO A 953 11.68 94.42 8.15
CA PRO A 953 12.82 93.50 8.04
C PRO A 953 14.08 93.97 8.81
N GLY A 954 15.00 93.03 9.04
CA GLY A 954 16.43 93.34 9.05
C GLY A 954 17.14 93.40 10.41
N GLN A 955 17.25 92.26 11.09
CA GLN A 955 18.48 91.92 11.82
C GLN A 955 18.60 90.40 11.98
N THR A 956 19.40 89.78 11.11
CA THR A 956 19.86 88.41 11.30
C THR A 956 20.82 88.40 12.49
N THR A 957 20.41 87.78 13.59
CA THR A 957 21.36 87.29 14.58
C THR A 957 22.35 86.35 13.89
N PRO A 958 23.67 86.46 14.12
CA PRO A 958 24.61 85.51 13.56
C PRO A 958 24.37 84.16 14.24
N GLU A 959 23.76 83.22 13.52
CA GLU A 959 23.78 81.82 13.93
C GLU A 959 25.24 81.40 14.08
N ASN A 960 25.55 80.84 15.25
CA ASN A 960 26.92 80.45 15.56
C ASN A 960 27.35 79.31 14.60
N PRO A 961 28.49 79.42 13.88
CA PRO A 961 28.91 78.39 12.93
C PRO A 961 29.08 77.02 13.59
N THR A 962 29.55 76.98 14.83
CA THR A 962 29.68 75.75 15.65
C THR A 962 28.29 75.14 15.92
N ALA A 963 27.25 75.96 16.12
CA ALA A 963 25.87 75.49 16.28
C ALA A 963 25.23 75.02 14.95
N GLN A 964 25.56 75.65 13.81
CA GLN A 964 25.13 75.17 12.50
C GLN A 964 25.73 73.79 12.16
N GLN A 965 27.02 73.60 12.46
CA GLN A 965 27.70 72.30 12.31
C GLN A 965 27.08 71.22 13.20
N ILE A 966 26.76 71.53 14.46
CA ILE A 966 26.00 70.64 15.35
C ILE A 966 24.64 70.25 14.75
N MET A 967 23.87 71.21 14.21
CA MET A 967 22.57 70.91 13.59
C MET A 967 22.69 70.08 12.30
N GLN A 968 23.75 70.24 11.52
CA GLN A 968 24.02 69.38 10.37
C GLN A 968 24.39 67.96 10.81
N LEU A 969 25.35 67.82 11.73
CA LEU A 969 25.84 66.53 12.20
C LEU A 969 24.74 65.72 12.90
N LEU A 970 23.87 66.38 13.69
CA LEU A 970 22.66 65.76 14.24
C LEU A 970 21.69 65.28 13.15
N ARG A 971 21.53 66.02 12.04
CA ARG A 971 20.67 65.61 10.91
C ARG A 971 21.22 64.39 10.18
N GLU A 972 22.53 64.29 10.05
CA GLU A 972 23.23 63.12 9.46
C GLU A 972 23.22 61.90 10.40
N ILE A 973 23.28 62.10 11.72
CA ILE A 973 23.10 61.05 12.73
C ILE A 973 21.64 60.56 12.75
N GLN A 974 20.68 61.47 12.57
CA GLN A 974 19.24 61.16 12.58
C GLN A 974 18.75 60.49 11.28
N ASN A 975 19.40 60.77 10.15
CA ASN A 975 19.14 60.15 8.86
C ASN A 975 20.44 59.61 8.24
N PRO A 976 20.95 58.45 8.71
CA PRO A 976 21.98 57.73 7.96
C PRO A 976 21.45 57.40 6.55
N GLN A 977 22.29 57.52 5.53
CA GLN A 977 21.84 57.32 4.14
C GLN A 977 21.40 55.87 3.91
N GLU A 978 20.22 55.69 3.29
CA GLU A 978 19.81 54.40 2.75
C GLU A 978 20.72 54.05 1.56
N HIS A 979 21.77 53.25 1.81
CA HIS A 979 22.67 52.80 0.76
C HIS A 979 21.94 51.87 -0.22
N PRO A 980 21.99 52.13 -1.55
CA PRO A 980 21.22 51.38 -2.53
C PRO A 980 21.76 49.95 -2.68
N GLY A 981 21.06 48.97 -2.13
CA GLY A 981 21.46 47.56 -2.21
C GLY A 981 20.45 46.52 -1.72
N LEU A 982 19.41 46.92 -0.97
CA LEU A 982 18.32 46.02 -0.55
C LEU A 982 16.96 46.67 -0.80
N GLY A 983 16.06 45.94 -1.46
CA GLY A 983 14.68 46.36 -1.65
C GLY A 983 13.89 46.39 -0.34
N SER A 984 12.86 47.23 -0.29
CA SER A 984 12.06 47.55 0.91
C SER A 984 11.23 46.37 1.45
N ASN A 985 11.89 45.48 2.18
CA ASN A 985 11.24 44.47 3.02
C ASN A 985 11.02 45.04 4.44
N PRO A 986 9.78 45.05 4.96
CA PRO A 986 9.53 45.52 6.32
C PRO A 986 10.18 44.59 7.34
N CYS A 987 10.79 45.16 8.39
CA CYS A 987 11.39 44.39 9.47
C CYS A 987 10.33 43.61 10.26
N ILE A 988 10.29 42.29 10.11
CA ILE A 988 9.53 41.38 10.96
C ILE A 988 10.32 41.16 12.27
N PRO A 989 9.80 41.54 13.45
CA PRO A 989 10.54 41.37 14.71
C PRO A 989 10.51 39.91 15.17
N PHE A 990 11.66 39.22 15.09
CA PHE A 990 11.81 37.86 15.61
C PHE A 990 11.93 37.86 17.14
N PHE A 991 10.84 37.55 17.83
CA PHE A 991 10.85 37.27 19.27
C PHE A 991 11.13 35.79 19.54
N TYR A 992 12.23 35.52 20.24
CA TYR A 992 12.54 34.19 20.76
C TYR A 992 11.85 33.97 22.10
N ARG A 993 11.07 32.89 22.22
CA ARG A 993 10.62 32.31 23.49
C ARG A 993 10.82 30.80 23.40
N ALA A 994 11.50 30.21 24.38
CA ALA A 994 11.57 28.77 24.51
C ALA A 994 10.22 28.20 24.95
N ASP A 995 9.86 27.03 24.43
CA ASP A 995 8.77 26.19 24.90
C ASP A 995 9.34 25.18 25.93
N ASP A 996 8.51 24.54 26.75
CA ASP A 996 8.94 23.72 27.92
C ASP A 996 9.75 22.43 27.57
N ASN A 997 10.18 22.28 26.31
CA ASN A 997 10.97 21.16 25.77
C ASN A 997 12.23 21.62 24.99
N ASP A 998 12.69 22.87 25.18
CA ASP A 998 13.86 23.47 24.52
C ASP A 998 13.81 23.57 22.97
N GLU A 999 12.67 23.28 22.33
CA GLU A 999 12.49 23.47 20.89
C GLU A 999 12.20 24.94 20.51
N VAL A 1000 13.11 25.56 19.76
CA VAL A 1000 12.96 26.95 19.27
C VAL A 1000 12.02 27.02 18.07
N LYS A 1001 10.72 27.24 18.33
CA LYS A 1001 9.72 27.53 17.28
C LYS A 1001 9.82 28.99 16.84
N ILE A 1002 10.25 29.21 15.60
CA ILE A 1002 10.14 30.52 14.94
C ILE A 1002 8.68 30.72 14.52
N MET A 1003 7.94 31.56 15.24
CA MET A 1003 6.66 32.08 14.74
C MET A 1003 6.92 33.30 13.85
N VAL A 1004 6.41 33.23 12.63
CA VAL A 1004 6.21 34.41 11.77
C VAL A 1004 4.74 34.80 11.88
N ILE A 1005 4.48 36.11 12.00
CA ILE A 1005 3.15 36.73 11.96
C ILE A 1005 3.13 37.65 10.74
#